data_AF-A0A1S2M915-F1
#
_entry.id   AF-A0A1S2M915-F1
#
_cell.length_a   1.000
_cell.length_b   1.000
_cell.length_c   1.000
_cell.angle_alpha   90.00
_cell.angle_beta   90.00
_cell.angle_gamma   90.00
#
_symmetry.space_group_name_H-M   'P 1'
#
loop_
_entity.id
_entity.type
_entity.pdbx_description
1 polymer ?
#
loop_
_entity_poly.entity_id
_entity_poly.type
_entity_poly.pdbx_seq_one_letter_code
_entity_poly.pdbx_strand_id
1 'polypeptide(L)'
;MKVGKKEITISSNAFDDVSITYSSDLIANKLLYLTAYDLDEEWIAQLFMFKDVVSTEIRGMLLEYFCHDFSNIEQRKFIFESLADKSIANREFALNKLMKVELLPTEVQKIESVLKLKTSSIRRSAIQILLKQSDEVLDETVERLLTSKSEPQRLAVLEMITELKGDLNRTKQYERYKEKLTFISKPTEKEKLQLAKLTETKMYSFKNGLGLFEPKDHFHILTEIEPLYDYTVKKIFTASSEKIKQFLIGLSDIIHQHRHYQYQAEYYDGYKETLILGSQLQPLYVDGKNKGLDNYPLPQVWRDYINESNIEVSDLLELNYYFELEHLFYNFNLLKHYHSSNDQRKIYLNELFPVEHIEKMVRWLKELTYYSQISQLASAFLVEYDRTKIFPVVNKVLNTMIHQIPVDEIKGQKRFLEFLTAPWLDWSATMAHDDQSFKDYFLLKYNLYVTHNFKRYHLSLEEVARAFQMNLIDEHEVYKELLIREESKHHLYRATSKHDDIVSKYPTIVPFREKILLRILEIELKRGDLPTEVTNLAMQIQYFEGIDYFMKILLALDKEVFVRGYIYCYGDGIAKKEVLSHLLKVCYPKAGDDEVVLKELLENKKLTEKRLLESAMYAPQWIEIVSKLLGWKGLRRAAWYFHAHINETFSAEKETIVAHYSPISPEDFNDGAFDIEWFKQSYNELGEERFAILYDCAKYISAGANHRRSQLFADAILGKLDLETIKNSIVEKRNKNHLLCYSLIPVDHTNKKDVLFRYEFLRESKTFGAQRRATEAKVVMIALANLARNAGYKDVIRLTWDMEAQKMNDVLQYLQLKQLDEELSVQLTIEEQGKADIKILKNGKALKSIPAKYKKHDYIVTLKEVKTELRNQYIRAKEELERSMEMGNVFTLKELETITQNPVVAPIISALIFKVGEHLGFFVDGALVSSSEERFEINKNDVIVIAHPLDLYHSGQWSNYQRKLFDLKLKQPFKQVFRELYLPNEDELALGTISHRYAGHQIQPRKTVALLKNRLWTVSYEEGLQKVYYKENIIAKIFAMADWLSPADVEAPTIEAVQFFDRQTYKSVDITNVPKLIFSEIMRDIDLVVSIAHVGGVDPEASLTTVEMRKAIVREAVRLMKFENVKLEGKFAQISGDLGEYSVHLGSGMVYKQAFGALYIIPVHSQHRGKIFLPFIDDDPKTAEILSKIVMFAEDKKIKDPSILKQIK
;
A
#
# COMPACT_ATOMS: atom_id res chain seq x y z
N MET A 1 -35.11 34.53 0.20
CA MET A 1 -34.51 33.91 1.40
C MET A 1 -33.29 34.72 1.87
N LYS A 2 -33.16 35.06 3.16
CA LYS A 2 -31.94 35.72 3.69
C LYS A 2 -30.94 34.66 4.16
N VAL A 3 -29.90 34.37 3.38
CA VAL A 3 -28.75 33.56 3.82
C VAL A 3 -27.77 34.52 4.51
N GLY A 4 -27.67 34.48 5.84
CA GLY A 4 -26.82 35.36 6.64
C GLY A 4 -25.69 34.61 7.36
N LYS A 5 -24.50 35.23 7.40
CA LYS A 5 -23.17 34.80 7.94
C LYS A 5 -22.71 33.37 7.59
N LYS A 6 -21.40 33.19 7.43
CA LYS A 6 -20.80 31.95 6.89
C LYS A 6 -21.13 30.69 7.69
N GLU A 7 -21.15 30.78 9.02
CA GLU A 7 -21.46 29.67 9.94
C GLU A 7 -22.17 30.17 11.22
N ILE A 8 -23.15 29.40 11.69
CA ILE A 8 -23.87 29.59 12.97
C ILE A 8 -23.82 28.25 13.71
N THR A 9 -23.17 28.21 14.87
CA THR A 9 -23.13 27.02 15.73
C THR A 9 -24.08 27.21 16.90
N ILE A 10 -25.00 26.26 17.09
CA ILE A 10 -25.95 26.22 18.21
C ILE A 10 -25.62 25.01 19.05
N SER A 11 -25.16 25.21 20.28
CA SER A 11 -24.92 24.14 21.24
C SER A 11 -26.22 23.71 21.91
N SER A 12 -26.37 22.41 22.16
CA SER A 12 -27.49 21.83 22.88
C SER A 12 -27.42 22.22 24.34
N ASN A 13 -28.53 22.73 24.89
CA ASN A 13 -28.64 22.99 26.33
C ASN A 13 -28.89 21.70 27.16
N ALA A 14 -29.05 20.54 26.52
CA ALA A 14 -29.38 19.27 27.17
C ALA A 14 -28.22 18.26 27.15
N PHE A 15 -27.22 18.43 26.28
CA PHE A 15 -26.09 17.51 26.12
C PHE A 15 -24.82 18.30 25.81
N ASP A 16 -23.82 18.21 26.70
CA ASP A 16 -22.61 19.04 26.69
C ASP A 16 -21.70 18.85 25.45
N ASP A 17 -21.89 17.76 24.68
CA ASP A 17 -21.11 17.42 23.49
C ASP A 17 -21.89 17.54 22.15
N VAL A 18 -23.11 18.08 22.16
CA VAL A 18 -23.95 18.17 20.96
C VAL A 18 -24.07 19.62 20.51
N SER A 19 -23.46 19.97 19.39
CA SER A 19 -23.66 21.25 18.71
C SER A 19 -24.11 21.04 17.27
N ILE A 20 -25.09 21.82 16.82
CA ILE A 20 -25.54 21.86 15.43
C ILE A 20 -24.93 23.09 14.77
N THR A 21 -24.10 22.87 13.76
CA THR A 21 -23.54 23.95 12.93
C THR A 21 -24.33 24.08 11.65
N TYR A 22 -24.89 25.26 11.40
CA TYR A 22 -25.50 25.65 10.15
C TYR A 22 -24.50 26.49 9.35
N SER A 23 -24.11 26.02 8.16
CA SER A 23 -23.34 26.80 7.22
C SER A 23 -24.20 27.28 6.06
N SER A 24 -23.85 28.43 5.51
CA SER A 24 -24.40 28.93 4.23
C SER A 24 -24.27 27.89 3.11
N ASP A 25 -23.17 27.13 3.08
CA ASP A 25 -22.93 26.03 2.14
C ASP A 25 -23.92 24.86 2.32
N LEU A 26 -24.27 24.50 3.55
CA LEU A 26 -25.24 23.42 3.81
C LEU A 26 -26.64 23.79 3.30
N ILE A 27 -27.04 25.05 3.47
CA ILE A 27 -28.30 25.57 2.94
C ILE A 27 -28.24 25.63 1.41
N ALA A 28 -27.16 26.16 0.86
CA ALA A 28 -26.96 26.24 -0.59
C ALA A 28 -26.97 24.86 -1.25
N ASN A 29 -26.30 23.85 -0.67
CA ASN A 29 -26.33 22.47 -1.16
C ASN A 29 -27.76 21.91 -1.21
N LYS A 30 -28.57 22.12 -0.18
CA LYS A 30 -29.97 21.66 -0.20
C LYS A 30 -30.79 22.37 -1.27
N LEU A 31 -30.58 23.67 -1.44
CA LEU A 31 -31.25 24.44 -2.50
C LEU A 31 -30.79 23.96 -3.89
N LEU A 32 -29.50 23.68 -4.08
CA LEU A 32 -28.97 23.09 -5.32
C LEU A 32 -29.67 21.76 -5.63
N TYR A 33 -29.79 20.85 -4.67
CA TYR A 33 -30.48 19.57 -4.89
C TYR A 33 -31.95 19.76 -5.29
N LEU A 34 -32.66 20.71 -4.68
CA LEU A 34 -34.06 21.00 -5.03
C LEU A 34 -34.17 21.64 -6.41
N THR A 35 -33.29 22.59 -6.74
CA THR A 35 -33.29 23.25 -8.05
C THR A 35 -32.80 22.32 -9.17
N ALA A 36 -31.95 21.33 -8.88
CA ALA A 36 -31.49 20.36 -9.88
C ALA A 36 -32.61 19.44 -10.39
N TYR A 37 -33.69 19.25 -9.61
CA TYR A 37 -34.80 18.39 -9.99
C TYR A 37 -35.67 19.02 -11.08
N ASP A 38 -36.02 20.31 -10.91
CA ASP A 38 -36.92 21.03 -11.82
C ASP A 38 -36.19 21.87 -12.86
N LEU A 39 -34.90 22.19 -12.65
CA LEU A 39 -34.08 23.10 -13.46
C LEU A 39 -34.77 24.45 -13.74
N ASP A 40 -35.56 24.93 -12.79
CA ASP A 40 -36.30 26.19 -12.89
C ASP A 40 -35.36 27.40 -13.01
N GLU A 41 -35.58 28.21 -14.05
CA GLU A 41 -34.69 29.34 -14.38
C GLU A 41 -34.70 30.45 -13.32
N GLU A 42 -35.84 30.71 -12.66
CA GLU A 42 -35.92 31.73 -11.60
C GLU A 42 -35.17 31.26 -10.35
N TRP A 43 -35.24 29.97 -10.04
CA TRP A 43 -34.52 29.38 -8.91
C TRP A 43 -33.01 29.37 -9.15
N ILE A 44 -32.60 29.05 -10.37
CA ILE A 44 -31.18 29.12 -10.78
C ILE A 44 -30.67 30.57 -10.66
N ALA A 45 -31.43 31.56 -11.13
CA ALA A 45 -31.06 32.97 -11.00
C ALA A 45 -30.94 33.41 -9.52
N GLN A 46 -31.86 32.97 -8.66
CA GLN A 46 -31.77 33.22 -7.22
C GLN A 46 -30.55 32.56 -6.58
N LEU A 47 -30.16 31.37 -7.03
CA LEU A 47 -28.98 30.69 -6.53
C LEU A 47 -27.69 31.46 -6.86
N PHE A 48 -27.59 32.06 -8.04
CA PHE A 48 -26.43 32.90 -8.40
C PHE A 48 -26.27 34.14 -7.51
N MET A 49 -27.36 34.67 -6.94
CA MET A 49 -27.28 35.78 -5.99
C MET A 49 -26.53 35.41 -4.70
N PHE A 50 -26.37 34.12 -4.38
CA PHE A 50 -25.65 33.67 -3.19
C PHE A 50 -24.14 33.51 -3.38
N LYS A 51 -23.59 33.80 -4.57
CA LYS A 51 -22.16 33.59 -4.90
C LYS A 51 -21.17 34.17 -3.90
N ASP A 52 -21.50 35.32 -3.28
CA ASP A 52 -20.63 36.04 -2.36
C ASP A 52 -20.66 35.48 -0.92
N VAL A 53 -21.67 34.66 -0.60
CA VAL A 53 -21.85 34.06 0.73
C VAL A 53 -21.50 32.58 0.80
N VAL A 54 -21.38 31.89 -0.35
CA VAL A 54 -21.02 30.46 -0.43
C VAL A 54 -19.53 30.22 -0.70
N SER A 55 -19.04 29.01 -0.46
CA SER A 55 -17.63 28.63 -0.69
C SER A 55 -17.26 28.51 -2.17
N THR A 56 -15.97 28.36 -2.43
CA THR A 56 -15.42 28.09 -3.78
C THR A 56 -15.97 26.80 -4.37
N GLU A 57 -16.25 25.79 -3.55
CA GLU A 57 -16.75 24.49 -3.98
C GLU A 57 -18.19 24.60 -4.49
N ILE A 58 -19.07 25.25 -3.73
CA ILE A 58 -20.47 25.51 -4.13
C ILE A 58 -20.54 26.36 -5.41
N ARG A 59 -19.67 27.39 -5.54
CA ARG A 59 -19.59 28.15 -6.81
C ARG A 59 -19.16 27.28 -7.99
N GLY A 60 -18.24 26.33 -7.76
CA GLY A 60 -17.85 25.33 -8.76
C GLY A 60 -19.03 24.45 -9.19
N MET A 61 -19.81 23.95 -8.23
CA MET A 61 -21.02 23.15 -8.50
C MET A 61 -22.09 23.95 -9.27
N LEU A 62 -22.29 25.22 -8.91
CA LEU A 62 -23.20 26.12 -9.63
C LEU A 62 -22.81 26.27 -11.11
N LEU A 63 -21.52 26.53 -11.36
CA LEU A 63 -20.98 26.55 -12.72
C LEU A 63 -21.21 25.21 -13.43
N GLU A 64 -20.91 24.11 -12.75
CA GLU A 64 -20.93 22.78 -13.35
C GLU A 64 -22.31 22.34 -13.79
N TYR A 65 -23.26 22.37 -12.87
CA TYR A 65 -24.58 21.74 -13.03
C TYR A 65 -25.70 22.71 -13.43
N PHE A 66 -25.50 24.03 -13.35
CA PHE A 66 -26.58 25.01 -13.59
C PHE A 66 -26.29 26.06 -14.65
N CYS A 67 -25.10 26.05 -15.26
CA CYS A 67 -24.75 26.92 -16.38
C CYS A 67 -24.68 26.13 -17.69
N HIS A 68 -25.81 25.61 -18.17
CA HIS A 68 -25.87 24.81 -19.40
C HIS A 68 -26.53 25.55 -20.57
N ASP A 69 -27.36 26.56 -20.30
CA ASP A 69 -27.98 27.40 -21.32
C ASP A 69 -27.24 28.74 -21.46
N PHE A 70 -26.58 28.91 -22.60
CA PHE A 70 -25.80 30.10 -22.92
C PHE A 70 -26.62 31.26 -23.48
N SER A 71 -27.91 31.02 -23.76
CA SER A 71 -28.89 32.02 -24.16
C SER A 71 -29.48 32.74 -22.95
N ASN A 72 -29.53 32.07 -21.80
CA ASN A 72 -29.95 32.66 -20.54
C ASN A 72 -28.92 33.71 -20.05
N ILE A 73 -29.39 34.95 -19.88
CA ILE A 73 -28.56 36.11 -19.56
C ILE A 73 -27.87 35.96 -18.19
N GLU A 74 -28.56 35.42 -17.19
CA GLU A 74 -28.02 35.29 -15.83
C GLU A 74 -26.98 34.16 -15.75
N GLN A 75 -27.22 33.02 -16.41
CA GLN A 75 -26.22 31.94 -16.52
C GLN A 75 -24.96 32.43 -17.26
N ARG A 76 -25.14 33.11 -18.40
CA ARG A 76 -24.03 33.67 -19.19
C ARG A 76 -23.21 34.67 -18.37
N LYS A 77 -23.88 35.57 -17.66
CA LYS A 77 -23.26 36.55 -16.76
C LYS A 77 -22.45 35.86 -15.65
N PHE A 78 -23.01 34.84 -15.00
CA PHE A 78 -22.33 34.10 -13.93
C PHE A 78 -21.05 33.39 -14.42
N ILE A 79 -21.06 32.82 -15.63
CA ILE A 79 -19.86 32.24 -16.26
C ILE A 79 -18.75 33.30 -16.40
N PHE A 80 -19.07 34.50 -16.91
CA PHE A 80 -18.07 35.57 -17.06
C PHE A 80 -17.57 36.12 -15.73
N GLU A 81 -18.44 36.28 -14.73
CA GLU A 81 -18.03 36.70 -13.39
C GLU A 81 -17.08 35.69 -12.73
N SER A 82 -17.26 34.39 -13.03
CA SER A 82 -16.43 33.30 -12.54
C SER A 82 -15.00 33.29 -13.10
N LEU A 83 -14.72 34.03 -14.17
CA LEU A 83 -13.34 34.26 -14.65
C LEU A 83 -12.47 34.99 -13.61
N ALA A 84 -13.09 35.70 -12.66
CA ALA A 84 -12.43 36.39 -11.56
C ALA A 84 -12.48 35.62 -10.22
N ASP A 85 -12.99 34.37 -10.18
CA ASP A 85 -13.11 33.58 -8.94
C ASP A 85 -11.74 33.40 -8.25
N LYS A 86 -11.68 33.23 -6.93
CA LYS A 86 -10.42 32.94 -6.23
C LYS A 86 -9.88 31.54 -6.56
N SER A 87 -10.74 30.60 -6.93
CA SER A 87 -10.37 29.24 -7.34
C SER A 87 -9.89 29.19 -8.80
N ILE A 88 -8.69 28.66 -9.04
CA ILE A 88 -8.16 28.46 -10.40
C ILE A 88 -9.03 27.45 -11.17
N ALA A 89 -9.47 26.37 -10.51
CA ALA A 89 -10.31 25.35 -11.12
C ALA A 89 -11.64 25.91 -11.62
N ASN A 90 -12.28 26.81 -10.84
CA ASN A 90 -13.53 27.44 -11.26
C ASN A 90 -13.34 28.34 -12.48
N ARG A 91 -12.20 29.06 -12.56
CA ARG A 91 -11.86 29.88 -13.74
C ARG A 91 -11.66 29.02 -14.99
N GLU A 92 -10.93 27.92 -14.86
CA GLU A 92 -10.70 26.96 -15.95
C GLU A 92 -12.02 26.34 -16.42
N PHE A 93 -12.88 25.97 -15.48
CA PHE A 93 -14.19 25.42 -15.76
C PHE A 93 -15.10 26.43 -16.50
N ALA A 94 -15.12 27.70 -16.07
CA ALA A 94 -15.82 28.78 -16.76
C ALA A 94 -15.30 28.97 -18.20
N LEU A 95 -13.98 28.97 -18.41
CA LEU A 95 -13.38 29.05 -19.75
C LEU A 95 -13.75 27.84 -20.62
N ASN A 96 -13.77 26.64 -20.07
CA ASN A 96 -14.18 25.43 -20.79
C ASN A 96 -15.65 25.49 -21.24
N LYS A 97 -16.54 26.13 -20.48
CA LYS A 97 -17.92 26.38 -20.92
C LYS A 97 -17.97 27.36 -22.10
N LEU A 98 -17.17 28.43 -22.05
CA LEU A 98 -17.09 29.43 -23.12
C LEU A 98 -16.49 28.91 -24.44
N MET A 99 -15.76 27.79 -24.41
CA MET A 99 -15.20 27.15 -25.62
C MET A 99 -16.24 26.66 -26.64
N LYS A 100 -17.52 26.60 -26.26
CA LYS A 100 -18.65 26.14 -27.10
C LYS A 100 -19.55 27.29 -27.57
N VAL A 101 -19.14 28.54 -27.34
CA VAL A 101 -20.01 29.72 -27.45
C VAL A 101 -19.36 30.77 -28.35
N GLU A 102 -20.17 31.40 -29.19
CA GLU A 102 -19.78 32.60 -29.93
C GLU A 102 -19.88 33.84 -29.01
N LEU A 103 -18.82 34.62 -28.94
CA LEU A 103 -18.71 35.74 -28.01
C LEU A 103 -19.21 37.03 -28.64
N LEU A 104 -19.91 37.85 -27.86
CA LEU A 104 -20.22 39.22 -28.25
C LEU A 104 -18.93 40.07 -28.27
N PRO A 105 -18.83 41.13 -29.09
CA PRO A 105 -17.63 41.97 -29.15
C PRO A 105 -17.17 42.53 -27.78
N THR A 106 -18.11 42.83 -26.90
CA THR A 106 -17.82 43.31 -25.53
C THR A 106 -17.31 42.21 -24.59
N GLU A 107 -17.61 40.95 -24.89
CA GLU A 107 -17.17 39.78 -24.13
C GLU A 107 -15.79 39.30 -24.58
N VAL A 108 -15.45 39.46 -25.86
CA VAL A 108 -14.12 39.19 -26.42
C VAL A 108 -13.05 39.95 -25.63
N GLN A 109 -13.29 41.24 -25.35
CA GLN A 109 -12.37 42.06 -24.54
C GLN A 109 -12.19 41.54 -23.10
N LYS A 110 -13.22 40.89 -22.53
CA LYS A 110 -13.09 40.24 -21.22
C LYS A 110 -12.14 39.05 -21.31
N ILE A 111 -12.21 38.24 -22.36
CA ILE A 111 -11.26 37.14 -22.60
C ILE A 111 -9.86 37.65 -22.91
N GLU A 112 -9.72 38.71 -23.70
CA GLU A 112 -8.42 39.37 -23.92
C GLU A 112 -7.78 39.82 -22.60
N SER A 113 -8.58 40.32 -21.64
CA SER A 113 -8.09 40.74 -20.33
C SER A 113 -7.53 39.59 -19.47
N VAL A 114 -8.09 38.38 -19.63
CA VAL A 114 -7.64 37.15 -18.95
C VAL A 114 -6.21 36.78 -19.36
N LEU A 115 -5.78 37.12 -20.58
CA LEU A 115 -4.40 36.90 -21.06
C LEU A 115 -3.34 37.66 -20.25
N LYS A 116 -3.72 38.68 -19.47
CA LYS A 116 -2.81 39.41 -18.55
C LYS A 116 -2.45 38.60 -17.30
N LEU A 117 -3.18 37.52 -17.01
CA LEU A 117 -2.96 36.73 -15.81
C LEU A 117 -1.65 35.93 -15.89
N LYS A 118 -1.02 35.70 -14.73
CA LYS A 118 0.25 34.95 -14.63
C LYS A 118 0.09 33.44 -14.89
N THR A 119 -1.13 32.91 -14.82
CA THR A 119 -1.42 31.47 -14.94
C THR A 119 -1.50 31.02 -16.41
N SER A 120 -0.56 30.17 -16.84
CA SER A 120 -0.47 29.67 -18.22
C SER A 120 -1.67 28.84 -18.67
N SER A 121 -2.22 27.97 -17.82
CA SER A 121 -3.41 27.15 -18.15
C SER A 121 -4.64 28.00 -18.49
N ILE A 122 -4.86 29.10 -17.76
CA ILE A 122 -5.94 30.05 -18.01
C ILE A 122 -5.69 30.81 -19.33
N ARG A 123 -4.45 31.28 -19.56
CA ARG A 123 -4.09 31.95 -20.83
C ARG A 123 -4.31 31.04 -22.02
N ARG A 124 -3.93 29.76 -21.92
CA ARG A 124 -4.17 28.73 -22.94
C ARG A 124 -5.65 28.64 -23.30
N SER A 125 -6.54 28.45 -22.32
CA SER A 125 -7.98 28.33 -22.60
C SER A 125 -8.52 29.62 -23.24
N ALA A 126 -8.05 30.79 -22.80
CA ALA A 126 -8.41 32.07 -23.44
C ALA A 126 -7.95 32.15 -24.91
N ILE A 127 -6.70 31.76 -25.21
CA ILE A 127 -6.17 31.69 -26.59
C ILE A 127 -7.04 30.78 -27.47
N GLN A 128 -7.40 29.60 -26.98
CA GLN A 128 -8.23 28.64 -27.71
C GLN A 128 -9.65 29.18 -27.97
N ILE A 129 -10.25 29.89 -27.02
CA ILE A 129 -11.56 30.54 -27.20
C ILE A 129 -11.45 31.61 -28.30
N LEU A 130 -10.42 32.46 -28.27
CA LEU A 130 -10.23 33.53 -29.24
C LEU A 130 -10.02 32.98 -30.66
N LEU A 131 -9.24 31.91 -30.82
CA LEU A 131 -9.00 31.26 -32.12
C LEU A 131 -10.27 30.64 -32.77
N LYS A 132 -11.31 30.38 -31.97
CA LYS A 132 -12.60 29.85 -32.44
C LYS A 132 -13.60 30.91 -32.87
N GLN A 133 -13.33 32.20 -32.61
CA GLN A 133 -14.22 33.29 -33.01
C GLN A 133 -14.24 33.47 -34.54
N SER A 134 -15.23 34.21 -35.04
CA SER A 134 -15.32 34.56 -36.46
C SER A 134 -14.11 35.38 -36.93
N ASP A 135 -13.86 35.35 -38.24
CA ASP A 135 -12.71 36.01 -38.86
C ASP A 135 -12.70 37.52 -38.60
N GLU A 136 -13.87 38.17 -38.62
CA GLU A 136 -14.02 39.60 -38.36
C GLU A 136 -13.64 39.95 -36.91
N VAL A 137 -14.06 39.13 -35.95
CA VAL A 137 -13.73 39.33 -34.53
C VAL A 137 -12.25 39.07 -34.27
N LEU A 138 -11.70 38.03 -34.92
CA LEU A 138 -10.29 37.66 -34.78
C LEU A 138 -9.36 38.74 -35.34
N ASP A 139 -9.70 39.36 -36.47
CA ASP A 139 -8.96 40.46 -37.08
C ASP A 139 -8.76 41.63 -36.11
N GLU A 140 -9.85 42.08 -35.48
CA GLU A 140 -9.80 43.18 -34.52
C GLU A 140 -9.04 42.78 -33.25
N THR A 141 -9.22 41.55 -32.79
CA THR A 141 -8.55 41.01 -31.60
C THR A 141 -7.04 40.97 -31.80
N VAL A 142 -6.57 40.47 -32.95
CA VAL A 142 -5.15 40.40 -33.28
C VAL A 142 -4.52 41.79 -33.27
N GLU A 143 -5.20 42.79 -33.84
CA GLU A 143 -4.70 44.16 -33.89
C GLU A 143 -4.63 44.82 -32.49
N ARG A 144 -5.67 44.65 -31.66
CA ARG A 144 -5.68 45.12 -30.26
C ARG A 144 -4.59 44.46 -29.42
N LEU A 145 -4.37 43.15 -29.59
CA LEU A 145 -3.39 42.41 -28.80
C LEU A 145 -1.95 42.74 -29.23
N LEU A 146 -1.66 42.87 -30.54
CA LEU A 146 -0.33 43.23 -31.05
C LEU A 146 0.10 44.64 -30.59
N THR A 147 -0.85 45.56 -30.46
CA THR A 147 -0.60 46.94 -29.99
C THR A 147 -0.69 47.09 -28.47
N SER A 148 -0.97 46.02 -27.73
CA SER A 148 -1.11 46.06 -26.28
C SER A 148 0.22 46.43 -25.58
N LYS A 149 0.13 47.21 -24.50
CA LYS A 149 1.27 47.46 -23.60
C LYS A 149 1.67 46.23 -22.77
N SER A 150 0.81 45.22 -22.69
CA SER A 150 1.03 44.00 -21.90
C SER A 150 1.80 42.94 -22.69
N GLU A 151 3.01 42.60 -22.24
CA GLU A 151 3.82 41.52 -22.84
C GLU A 151 3.08 40.17 -22.89
N PRO A 152 2.39 39.68 -21.82
CA PRO A 152 1.61 38.44 -21.90
C PRO A 152 0.53 38.42 -23.00
N GLN A 153 -0.12 39.57 -23.26
CA GLN A 153 -1.10 39.69 -24.34
C GLN A 153 -0.46 39.63 -25.72
N ARG A 154 0.70 40.27 -25.90
CA ARG A 154 1.47 40.21 -27.15
C ARG A 154 2.01 38.80 -27.41
N LEU A 155 2.53 38.11 -26.39
CA LEU A 155 2.95 36.71 -26.51
C LEU A 155 1.78 35.77 -26.89
N ALA A 156 0.60 36.00 -26.30
CA ALA A 156 -0.59 35.23 -26.62
C ALA A 156 -1.04 35.41 -28.08
N VAL A 157 -1.03 36.62 -28.63
CA VAL A 157 -1.36 36.82 -30.05
C VAL A 157 -0.29 36.27 -30.99
N LEU A 158 0.99 36.33 -30.63
CA LEU A 158 2.05 35.65 -31.38
C LEU A 158 1.84 34.13 -31.38
N GLU A 159 1.29 33.57 -30.30
CA GLU A 159 0.93 32.17 -30.20
C GLU A 159 -0.27 31.82 -31.08
N MET A 160 -1.31 32.67 -31.06
CA MET A 160 -2.45 32.54 -31.98
C MET A 160 -1.99 32.52 -33.44
N ILE A 161 -1.11 33.45 -33.84
CA ILE A 161 -0.56 33.51 -35.21
C ILE A 161 0.29 32.28 -35.51
N THR A 162 0.99 31.72 -34.53
CA THR A 162 1.77 30.48 -34.69
C THR A 162 0.86 29.28 -34.97
N GLU A 163 -0.27 29.20 -34.28
CA GLU A 163 -1.27 28.15 -34.52
C GLU A 163 -1.86 28.26 -35.93
N LEU A 164 -2.19 29.48 -36.37
CA LEU A 164 -2.68 29.74 -37.73
C LEU A 164 -1.66 29.35 -38.81
N LYS A 165 -0.35 29.48 -38.54
CA LYS A 165 0.71 29.02 -39.44
C LYS A 165 0.70 27.49 -39.63
N GLY A 166 0.31 26.73 -38.59
CA GLY A 166 0.21 25.27 -38.62
C GLY A 166 -1.06 24.73 -39.29
N ASP A 167 -2.08 25.57 -39.46
CA ASP A 167 -3.35 25.24 -40.08
C ASP A 167 -3.40 25.64 -41.57
N LEU A 168 -3.29 24.64 -42.45
CA LEU A 168 -3.32 24.82 -43.91
C LEU A 168 -4.60 25.50 -44.40
N ASN A 169 -5.73 25.31 -43.70
CA ASN A 169 -7.01 25.92 -44.07
C ASN A 169 -7.06 27.42 -43.74
N ARG A 170 -6.17 27.91 -42.88
CA ARG A 170 -6.10 29.31 -42.43
C ARG A 170 -4.85 30.05 -42.93
N THR A 171 -4.15 29.49 -43.93
CA THR A 171 -2.93 30.08 -44.53
C THR A 171 -3.12 31.54 -44.97
N LYS A 172 -4.27 31.89 -45.56
CA LYS A 172 -4.56 33.28 -45.98
C LYS A 172 -4.65 34.26 -44.81
N GLN A 173 -5.23 33.82 -43.68
CA GLN A 173 -5.32 34.61 -42.46
C GLN A 173 -3.93 34.78 -41.83
N TYR A 174 -3.13 33.72 -41.83
CA TYR A 174 -1.75 33.78 -41.35
C TYR A 174 -0.91 34.82 -42.11
N GLU A 175 -0.90 34.80 -43.44
CA GLU A 175 -0.11 35.78 -44.23
C GLU A 175 -0.58 37.22 -43.97
N ARG A 176 -1.88 37.45 -43.81
CA ARG A 176 -2.43 38.77 -43.43
C ARG A 176 -1.94 39.25 -42.06
N TYR A 177 -1.87 38.37 -41.06
CA TYR A 177 -1.41 38.74 -39.71
C TYR A 177 0.11 38.83 -39.60
N LYS A 178 0.84 38.09 -40.42
CA LYS A 178 2.30 38.13 -40.50
C LYS A 178 2.80 39.53 -40.89
N GLU A 179 2.13 40.22 -41.80
CA GLU A 179 2.44 41.61 -42.15
C GLU A 179 2.25 42.57 -40.96
N LYS A 180 1.29 42.29 -40.08
CA LYS A 180 0.99 43.08 -38.87
C LYS A 180 1.99 42.86 -37.72
N LEU A 181 2.90 41.88 -37.80
CA LEU A 181 3.91 41.63 -36.75
C LEU A 181 4.85 42.82 -36.53
N THR A 182 4.97 43.70 -37.54
CA THR A 182 5.75 44.95 -37.47
C THR A 182 5.23 45.96 -36.43
N PHE A 183 4.01 45.77 -35.92
CA PHE A 183 3.47 46.59 -34.83
C PHE A 183 4.24 46.43 -33.50
N ILE A 184 5.01 45.35 -33.33
CA ILE A 184 5.91 45.17 -32.18
C ILE A 184 7.27 45.83 -32.47
N SER A 185 7.39 47.12 -32.14
CA SER A 185 8.60 47.92 -32.42
C SER A 185 9.81 47.63 -31.53
N LYS A 186 9.60 47.07 -30.33
CA LYS A 186 10.66 46.72 -29.36
C LYS A 186 10.35 45.37 -28.67
N PRO A 187 10.62 44.24 -29.33
CA PRO A 187 10.28 42.92 -28.78
C PRO A 187 11.16 42.57 -27.58
N THR A 188 10.56 41.96 -26.56
CA THR A 188 11.28 41.32 -25.44
C THR A 188 12.01 40.07 -25.90
N GLU A 189 12.92 39.52 -25.09
CA GLU A 189 13.64 38.27 -25.44
C GLU A 189 12.69 37.09 -25.72
N LYS A 190 11.55 37.02 -25.01
CA LYS A 190 10.52 35.99 -25.25
C LYS A 190 9.80 36.22 -26.58
N GLU A 191 9.45 37.47 -26.88
CA GLU A 191 8.80 37.84 -28.14
C GLU A 191 9.74 37.59 -29.33
N LYS A 192 11.06 37.86 -29.18
CA LYS A 192 12.07 37.53 -30.20
C LYS A 192 12.12 36.03 -30.51
N LEU A 193 12.09 35.17 -29.49
CA LEU A 193 12.07 33.71 -29.68
C LEU A 193 10.83 33.25 -30.47
N GLN A 194 9.67 33.81 -30.15
CA GLN A 194 8.40 33.46 -30.80
C GLN A 194 8.30 34.03 -32.23
N LEU A 195 8.80 35.24 -32.44
CA LEU A 195 8.94 35.85 -33.77
C LEU A 195 9.94 35.07 -34.65
N ALA A 196 11.03 34.57 -34.06
CA ALA A 196 11.96 33.68 -34.77
C ALA A 196 11.25 32.40 -35.25
N LYS A 197 10.46 31.75 -34.40
CA LYS A 197 9.63 30.58 -34.79
C LYS A 197 8.63 30.89 -35.92
N LEU A 198 8.06 32.11 -35.92
CA LEU A 198 7.16 32.57 -36.98
C LEU A 198 7.88 32.81 -38.31
N THR A 199 9.16 33.16 -38.28
CA THR A 199 10.01 33.38 -39.48
C THR A 199 10.78 32.13 -39.95
N GLU A 200 10.90 31.09 -39.10
CA GLU A 200 11.47 29.80 -39.49
C GLU A 200 10.67 29.14 -40.63
N THR A 201 11.37 28.72 -41.69
CA THR A 201 10.77 28.03 -42.85
C THR A 201 10.46 26.55 -42.59
N LYS A 202 11.08 25.93 -41.58
CA LYS A 202 10.86 24.52 -41.21
C LYS A 202 10.13 24.45 -39.87
N MET A 203 8.86 24.03 -39.89
CA MET A 203 8.10 23.70 -38.67
C MET A 203 7.94 22.18 -38.61
N TYR A 204 8.23 21.57 -37.45
CA TYR A 204 8.03 20.13 -37.25
C TYR A 204 6.61 19.85 -36.76
N SER A 205 5.89 19.00 -37.48
CA SER A 205 4.55 18.50 -37.11
C SER A 205 4.41 17.05 -37.55
N PHE A 206 3.44 16.31 -37.02
CA PHE A 206 3.10 14.97 -37.48
C PHE A 206 2.75 14.96 -38.97
N LYS A 207 2.26 16.08 -39.54
CA LYS A 207 1.99 16.22 -40.99
C LYS A 207 3.24 16.12 -41.87
N ASN A 208 4.42 16.46 -41.35
CA ASN A 208 5.71 16.26 -42.03
C ASN A 208 6.63 15.26 -41.29
N GLY A 209 6.02 14.38 -40.49
CA GLY A 209 6.67 13.29 -39.75
C GLY A 209 7.72 13.80 -38.79
N LEU A 210 7.48 15.00 -38.27
CA LEU A 210 8.39 15.76 -37.43
C LEU A 210 9.78 15.91 -38.04
N GLY A 211 9.94 15.83 -39.38
CA GLY A 211 11.24 15.80 -40.07
C GLY A 211 12.12 14.60 -39.71
N LEU A 212 11.53 13.51 -39.22
CA LEU A 212 12.18 12.23 -38.92
C LEU A 212 11.76 11.13 -39.91
N PHE A 213 10.54 11.21 -40.43
CA PHE A 213 10.00 10.28 -41.42
C PHE A 213 9.05 10.99 -42.39
N GLU A 214 8.67 10.35 -43.49
CA GLU A 214 7.67 10.87 -44.44
C GLU A 214 6.28 10.28 -44.13
N PRO A 215 5.27 11.08 -43.71
CA PRO A 215 3.97 10.53 -43.30
C PRO A 215 3.11 9.98 -44.43
N LYS A 216 3.33 10.51 -45.64
CA LYS A 216 2.64 10.07 -46.86
C LYS A 216 3.29 8.84 -47.48
N ASP A 217 4.48 8.47 -47.00
CA ASP A 217 5.14 7.28 -47.49
C ASP A 217 4.29 6.07 -47.12
N HIS A 218 4.02 5.25 -48.14
CA HIS A 218 3.25 4.04 -47.96
C HIS A 218 4.04 3.10 -47.06
N PHE A 219 3.32 2.18 -46.42
CA PHE A 219 3.98 1.18 -45.61
C PHE A 219 4.90 0.35 -46.53
N HIS A 220 6.15 0.12 -46.12
CA HIS A 220 7.11 -0.70 -46.87
C HIS A 220 7.43 -1.97 -46.08
N ILE A 221 6.77 -3.08 -46.42
CA ILE A 221 7.32 -4.40 -46.09
C ILE A 221 8.42 -4.67 -47.12
N LEU A 222 9.63 -4.98 -46.64
CA LEU A 222 10.78 -5.26 -47.50
C LEU A 222 10.75 -6.70 -48.07
N THR A 223 9.81 -7.53 -47.62
CA THR A 223 9.60 -8.90 -48.10
C THR A 223 8.13 -9.30 -48.04
N GLU A 224 7.48 -9.48 -49.19
CA GLU A 224 6.08 -9.95 -49.25
C GLU A 224 5.96 -11.46 -48.98
N ILE A 225 4.80 -11.87 -48.43
CA ILE A 225 4.42 -13.29 -48.35
C ILE A 225 3.51 -13.61 -49.53
N GLU A 226 3.81 -14.67 -50.25
CA GLU A 226 2.92 -15.17 -51.30
C GLU A 226 1.63 -15.78 -50.68
N PRO A 227 0.44 -15.39 -51.17
CA PRO A 227 -0.81 -15.98 -50.73
C PRO A 227 -0.87 -17.47 -51.10
N LEU A 228 -1.33 -18.30 -50.17
CA LEU A 228 -1.50 -19.74 -50.40
C LEU A 228 -2.93 -20.07 -50.79
N TYR A 229 -3.27 -19.83 -52.06
CA TYR A 229 -4.63 -20.09 -52.59
C TYR A 229 -4.99 -21.57 -52.70
N ASP A 230 -4.00 -22.46 -52.83
CA ASP A 230 -4.22 -23.91 -53.04
C ASP A 230 -4.30 -24.73 -51.73
N TYR A 231 -4.11 -24.08 -50.57
CA TYR A 231 -4.20 -24.74 -49.27
C TYR A 231 -5.62 -24.63 -48.71
N THR A 232 -6.16 -25.74 -48.19
CA THR A 232 -7.51 -25.78 -47.60
C THR A 232 -7.41 -26.04 -46.11
N VAL A 233 -7.93 -25.14 -45.28
CA VAL A 233 -7.95 -25.25 -43.81
C VAL A 233 -8.62 -26.55 -43.33
N LYS A 234 -9.63 -27.04 -44.06
CA LYS A 234 -10.29 -28.33 -43.80
C LYS A 234 -9.34 -29.53 -43.74
N LYS A 235 -8.13 -29.44 -44.30
CA LYS A 235 -7.12 -30.52 -44.22
C LYS A 235 -6.67 -30.79 -42.78
N ILE A 236 -6.84 -29.82 -41.86
CA ILE A 236 -6.55 -30.02 -40.44
C ILE A 236 -7.71 -30.75 -39.75
N PHE A 237 -8.94 -30.49 -40.17
CA PHE A 237 -10.16 -31.08 -39.59
C PHE A 237 -10.54 -32.39 -40.29
N THR A 238 -9.60 -33.33 -40.36
CA THR A 238 -9.76 -34.62 -41.07
C THR A 238 -9.82 -35.82 -40.13
N ALA A 239 -9.56 -35.62 -38.83
CA ALA A 239 -9.65 -36.71 -37.87
C ALA A 239 -11.10 -37.21 -37.78
N SER A 240 -11.28 -38.52 -37.66
CA SER A 240 -12.62 -39.05 -37.39
C SER A 240 -13.02 -38.68 -35.95
N SER A 241 -14.30 -38.36 -35.73
CA SER A 241 -14.82 -38.10 -34.38
C SER A 241 -14.45 -39.21 -33.41
N GLU A 242 -14.46 -40.45 -33.90
CA GLU A 242 -14.15 -41.64 -33.10
C GLU A 242 -12.68 -41.67 -32.66
N LYS A 243 -11.74 -41.28 -33.54
CA LYS A 243 -10.30 -41.21 -33.21
C LYS A 243 -10.05 -40.20 -32.09
N ILE A 244 -10.57 -38.99 -32.21
CA ILE A 244 -10.41 -37.93 -31.18
C ILE A 244 -11.09 -38.35 -29.88
N LYS A 245 -12.30 -38.92 -29.95
CA LYS A 245 -13.01 -39.40 -28.75
C LYS A 245 -12.25 -40.50 -28.04
N GLN A 246 -11.73 -41.49 -28.76
CA GLN A 246 -10.94 -42.58 -28.17
C GLN A 246 -9.67 -42.07 -27.51
N PHE A 247 -8.97 -41.12 -28.12
CA PHE A 247 -7.82 -40.46 -27.51
C PHE A 247 -8.19 -39.71 -26.22
N LEU A 248 -9.28 -38.93 -26.23
CA LEU A 248 -9.68 -38.16 -25.05
C LEU A 248 -10.23 -39.04 -23.92
N ILE A 249 -10.94 -40.12 -24.25
CA ILE A 249 -11.38 -41.11 -23.28
C ILE A 249 -10.18 -41.85 -22.70
N GLY A 250 -9.21 -42.27 -23.52
CA GLY A 250 -7.99 -42.90 -23.03
C GLY A 250 -7.17 -41.98 -22.11
N LEU A 251 -7.06 -40.70 -22.44
CA LEU A 251 -6.41 -39.71 -21.56
C LEU A 251 -7.17 -39.55 -20.25
N SER A 252 -8.51 -39.48 -20.31
CA SER A 252 -9.38 -39.48 -19.12
C SER A 252 -9.14 -40.72 -18.26
N ASP A 253 -8.97 -41.90 -18.87
CA ASP A 253 -8.72 -43.16 -18.15
C ASP A 253 -7.35 -43.18 -17.46
N ILE A 254 -6.31 -42.61 -18.08
CA ILE A 254 -4.98 -42.49 -17.46
C ILE A 254 -5.01 -41.48 -16.31
N ILE A 255 -5.67 -40.34 -16.49
CA ILE A 255 -5.93 -39.40 -15.39
C ILE A 255 -6.68 -40.11 -14.26
N HIS A 256 -7.68 -40.92 -14.59
CA HIS A 256 -8.40 -41.71 -13.61
C HIS A 256 -7.50 -42.72 -12.90
N GLN A 257 -6.59 -43.39 -13.61
CA GLN A 257 -5.62 -44.33 -13.03
C GLN A 257 -4.68 -43.63 -12.03
N HIS A 258 -4.21 -42.44 -12.37
CA HIS A 258 -3.31 -41.63 -11.53
C HIS A 258 -4.05 -40.64 -10.63
N ARG A 259 -5.37 -40.74 -10.48
CA ARG A 259 -6.21 -39.75 -9.78
C ARG A 259 -5.82 -39.49 -8.33
N HIS A 260 -5.14 -40.43 -7.68
CA HIS A 260 -4.69 -40.31 -6.28
C HIS A 260 -3.24 -39.81 -6.15
N TYR A 261 -2.55 -39.55 -7.27
CA TYR A 261 -1.19 -39.02 -7.25
C TYR A 261 -1.18 -37.59 -6.69
N GLN A 262 -0.32 -37.38 -5.69
CA GLN A 262 -0.13 -36.10 -5.03
C GLN A 262 1.12 -35.42 -5.57
N TYR A 263 1.03 -34.11 -5.81
CA TYR A 263 2.15 -33.27 -6.26
C TYR A 263 2.05 -31.88 -5.65
N GLN A 264 3.14 -31.12 -5.67
CA GLN A 264 3.18 -29.75 -5.18
C GLN A 264 3.26 -28.75 -6.34
N ALA A 265 2.44 -27.71 -6.30
CA ALA A 265 2.50 -26.57 -7.20
C ALA A 265 2.94 -25.31 -6.44
N GLU A 266 3.86 -24.53 -7.01
CA GLU A 266 4.38 -23.29 -6.45
C GLU A 266 3.87 -22.07 -7.23
N TYR A 267 3.30 -21.11 -6.52
CA TYR A 267 2.75 -19.87 -7.06
C TYR A 267 3.81 -18.76 -7.07
N TYR A 268 3.54 -17.68 -7.82
CA TYR A 268 4.48 -16.57 -8.03
C TYR A 268 4.95 -15.85 -6.75
N ASP A 269 4.19 -15.97 -5.66
CA ASP A 269 4.46 -15.40 -4.34
C ASP A 269 5.16 -16.39 -3.39
N GLY A 270 5.56 -17.56 -3.88
CA GLY A 270 6.21 -18.63 -3.12
C GLY A 270 5.26 -19.51 -2.32
N TYR A 271 3.93 -19.29 -2.41
CA TYR A 271 2.95 -20.21 -1.85
C TYR A 271 3.03 -21.57 -2.54
N LYS A 272 2.99 -22.64 -1.76
CA LYS A 272 3.00 -24.02 -2.26
C LYS A 272 1.71 -24.72 -1.88
N GLU A 273 1.10 -25.42 -2.83
CA GLU A 273 -0.14 -26.16 -2.61
C GLU A 273 0.06 -27.62 -2.98
N THR A 274 -0.39 -28.54 -2.10
CA THR A 274 -0.39 -29.97 -2.42
C THR A 274 -1.70 -30.33 -3.10
N LEU A 275 -1.60 -30.81 -4.34
CA LEU A 275 -2.73 -31.10 -5.21
C LEU A 275 -2.84 -32.59 -5.50
N ILE A 276 -4.09 -33.04 -5.66
CA ILE A 276 -4.41 -34.39 -6.11
C ILE A 276 -4.80 -34.32 -7.58
N LEU A 277 -4.10 -35.05 -8.43
CA LEU A 277 -4.26 -35.04 -9.89
C LEU A 277 -5.70 -35.22 -10.36
N GLY A 278 -6.45 -36.12 -9.72
CA GLY A 278 -7.85 -36.38 -10.04
C GLY A 278 -8.82 -35.24 -9.70
N SER A 279 -8.43 -34.32 -8.81
CA SER A 279 -9.22 -33.13 -8.47
C SER A 279 -8.92 -32.00 -9.44
N GLN A 280 -7.64 -31.70 -9.62
CA GLN A 280 -7.18 -30.65 -10.54
C GLN A 280 -5.75 -30.91 -11.00
N LEU A 281 -5.47 -30.45 -12.22
CA LEU A 281 -4.12 -30.37 -12.77
C LEU A 281 -3.73 -28.89 -12.78
N GLN A 282 -2.52 -28.59 -12.32
CA GLN A 282 -1.91 -27.26 -12.38
C GLN A 282 -0.43 -27.42 -12.73
N PRO A 283 0.19 -26.39 -13.33
CA PRO A 283 1.63 -26.40 -13.51
C PRO A 283 2.37 -26.41 -12.15
N LEU A 284 3.52 -27.09 -12.09
CA LEU A 284 4.39 -27.17 -10.92
C LEU A 284 4.90 -25.78 -10.51
N TYR A 285 5.10 -24.88 -11.48
CA TYR A 285 5.42 -23.47 -11.26
C TYR A 285 4.46 -22.57 -12.05
N VAL A 286 3.72 -21.72 -11.33
CA VAL A 286 2.76 -20.76 -11.89
C VAL A 286 3.44 -19.40 -12.13
N ASP A 287 4.51 -19.38 -12.93
CA ASP A 287 5.24 -18.15 -13.32
C ASP A 287 5.01 -17.72 -14.78
N GLY A 288 4.25 -18.52 -15.53
CA GLY A 288 3.88 -18.27 -16.93
C GLY A 288 4.99 -18.51 -17.96
N LYS A 289 6.21 -18.91 -17.57
CA LYS A 289 7.36 -19.04 -18.48
C LYS A 289 7.54 -20.43 -19.08
N ASN A 290 7.21 -21.49 -18.34
CA ASN A 290 7.30 -22.87 -18.84
C ASN A 290 5.90 -23.45 -19.09
N LYS A 291 5.59 -23.79 -20.36
CA LYS A 291 4.29 -24.35 -20.77
C LYS A 291 4.37 -25.81 -21.25
N GLY A 292 5.54 -26.44 -21.19
CA GLY A 292 5.73 -27.83 -21.62
C GLY A 292 5.30 -28.86 -20.58
N LEU A 293 5.33 -30.15 -20.94
CA LEU A 293 4.93 -31.25 -20.04
C LEU A 293 5.81 -31.34 -18.78
N ASP A 294 7.07 -30.90 -18.84
CA ASP A 294 7.96 -30.90 -17.67
C ASP A 294 7.50 -29.95 -16.57
N ASN A 295 6.62 -29.00 -16.88
CA ASN A 295 5.97 -28.17 -15.86
C ASN A 295 4.71 -28.84 -15.28
N TYR A 296 4.42 -30.11 -15.58
CA TYR A 296 3.29 -30.85 -15.03
C TYR A 296 3.77 -32.09 -14.26
N PRO A 297 3.02 -32.55 -13.23
CA PRO A 297 3.34 -33.79 -12.52
C PRO A 297 3.27 -35.00 -13.46
N LEU A 298 4.09 -36.03 -13.25
CA LEU A 298 4.15 -37.24 -14.07
C LEU A 298 4.43 -36.98 -15.58
N PRO A 299 5.44 -36.16 -15.93
CA PRO A 299 5.68 -35.75 -17.33
C PRO A 299 5.88 -36.96 -18.27
N GLN A 300 6.52 -38.02 -17.78
CA GLN A 300 6.76 -39.23 -18.58
C GLN A 300 5.48 -40.00 -18.89
N VAL A 301 4.49 -40.03 -17.99
CA VAL A 301 3.21 -40.72 -18.24
C VAL A 301 2.47 -40.07 -19.41
N TRP A 302 2.44 -38.75 -19.45
CA TRP A 302 1.81 -38.00 -20.53
C TRP A 302 2.56 -38.15 -21.84
N ARG A 303 3.90 -38.14 -21.77
CA ARG A 303 4.80 -38.31 -22.92
C ARG A 303 4.67 -39.72 -23.52
N ASP A 304 4.59 -40.75 -22.70
CA ASP A 304 4.38 -42.13 -23.13
C ASP A 304 3.01 -42.26 -23.80
N TYR A 305 1.95 -41.71 -23.18
CA TYR A 305 0.61 -41.77 -23.75
C TYR A 305 0.53 -41.14 -25.14
N ILE A 306 1.11 -39.95 -25.33
CA ILE A 306 1.04 -39.29 -26.63
C ILE A 306 1.91 -39.98 -27.68
N ASN A 307 3.06 -40.56 -27.29
CA ASN A 307 3.93 -41.32 -28.19
C ASN A 307 3.32 -42.66 -28.61
N GLU A 308 2.57 -43.32 -27.72
CA GLU A 308 1.86 -44.56 -27.99
C GLU A 308 0.53 -44.33 -28.72
N SER A 309 0.00 -43.11 -28.66
CA SER A 309 -1.19 -42.72 -29.41
C SER A 309 -0.88 -42.54 -30.89
N ASN A 310 -1.80 -42.98 -31.76
CA ASN A 310 -1.71 -42.74 -33.22
C ASN A 310 -2.18 -41.32 -33.62
N ILE A 311 -1.93 -40.31 -32.78
CA ILE A 311 -2.33 -38.92 -32.97
C ILE A 311 -1.24 -38.17 -33.73
N GLU A 312 -1.63 -37.49 -34.82
CA GLU A 312 -0.73 -36.67 -35.62
C GLU A 312 -0.82 -35.18 -35.21
N VAL A 313 0.11 -34.37 -35.71
CA VAL A 313 0.14 -32.92 -35.43
C VAL A 313 -1.17 -32.23 -35.86
N SER A 314 -1.78 -32.64 -36.96
CA SER A 314 -3.07 -32.09 -37.41
C SER A 314 -4.20 -32.40 -36.43
N ASP A 315 -4.23 -33.62 -35.87
CA ASP A 315 -5.25 -34.03 -34.91
C ASP A 315 -5.12 -33.22 -33.60
N LEU A 316 -3.89 -32.92 -33.15
CA LEU A 316 -3.65 -32.08 -31.97
C LEU A 316 -4.03 -30.62 -32.19
N LEU A 317 -3.78 -30.07 -33.38
CA LEU A 317 -4.19 -28.72 -33.74
C LEU A 317 -5.73 -28.62 -33.80
N GLU A 318 -6.38 -29.62 -34.41
CA GLU A 318 -7.84 -29.75 -34.41
C GLU A 318 -8.40 -29.83 -32.97
N LEU A 319 -7.79 -30.64 -32.12
CA LEU A 319 -8.18 -30.78 -30.71
C LEU A 319 -8.03 -29.49 -29.91
N ASN A 320 -6.87 -28.83 -30.00
CA ASN A 320 -6.61 -27.57 -29.31
C ASN A 320 -7.56 -26.47 -29.79
N TYR A 321 -7.96 -26.48 -31.06
CA TYR A 321 -8.94 -25.53 -31.59
C TYR A 321 -10.32 -25.74 -30.96
N TYR A 322 -10.71 -26.99 -30.68
CA TYR A 322 -11.95 -27.29 -29.96
C TYR A 322 -11.95 -26.75 -28.52
N PHE A 323 -10.83 -26.89 -27.80
CA PHE A 323 -10.69 -26.36 -26.44
C PHE A 323 -10.68 -24.83 -26.42
N GLU A 324 -9.98 -24.17 -27.33
CA GLU A 324 -9.96 -22.70 -27.46
C GLU A 324 -11.36 -22.11 -27.71
N LEU A 325 -12.16 -22.75 -28.57
CA LEU A 325 -13.54 -22.32 -28.82
C LEU A 325 -14.43 -22.47 -27.59
N GLU A 326 -14.24 -23.52 -26.79
CA GLU A 326 -15.02 -23.78 -25.58
C GLU A 326 -14.66 -22.81 -24.44
N HIS A 327 -13.36 -22.69 -24.15
CA HIS A 327 -12.81 -21.92 -23.04
C HIS A 327 -13.20 -20.43 -23.13
N LEU A 328 -13.13 -19.87 -24.35
CA LEU A 328 -13.64 -18.55 -24.64
C LEU A 328 -15.10 -18.68 -25.07
N PHE A 329 -16.02 -18.92 -24.12
CA PHE A 329 -17.48 -19.08 -24.36
C PHE A 329 -18.07 -18.04 -25.35
N TYR A 330 -17.49 -16.84 -25.39
CA TYR A 330 -17.75 -15.80 -26.39
C TYR A 330 -17.48 -16.22 -27.84
N ASN A 331 -16.35 -16.87 -28.13
CA ASN A 331 -15.93 -17.34 -29.44
C ASN A 331 -16.85 -18.46 -29.98
N PHE A 332 -17.28 -19.41 -29.15
CA PHE A 332 -18.26 -20.42 -29.58
C PHE A 332 -19.62 -19.79 -29.94
N ASN A 333 -20.04 -18.76 -29.22
CA ASN A 333 -21.27 -18.02 -29.55
C ASN A 333 -21.11 -17.16 -30.80
N LEU A 334 -19.94 -16.56 -31.03
CA LEU A 334 -19.62 -15.86 -32.27
C LEU A 334 -19.62 -16.81 -33.48
N LEU A 335 -19.03 -18.01 -33.34
CA LEU A 335 -19.06 -19.04 -34.38
C LEU A 335 -20.50 -19.36 -34.78
N LYS A 336 -21.39 -19.61 -33.81
CA LYS A 336 -22.82 -19.83 -34.05
C LYS A 336 -23.50 -18.62 -34.68
N HIS A 337 -23.21 -17.42 -34.19
CA HIS A 337 -23.76 -16.18 -34.72
C HIS A 337 -23.45 -16.03 -36.21
N TYR A 338 -22.18 -16.19 -36.61
CA TYR A 338 -21.75 -16.13 -38.01
C TYR A 338 -22.23 -17.32 -38.85
N HIS A 339 -22.34 -18.52 -38.28
CA HIS A 339 -22.91 -19.66 -39.01
C HIS A 339 -24.44 -19.54 -39.22
N SER A 340 -25.12 -18.79 -38.34
CA SER A 340 -26.55 -18.49 -38.44
C SER A 340 -26.87 -17.27 -39.30
N SER A 341 -25.86 -16.48 -39.71
CA SER A 341 -26.08 -15.32 -40.58
C SER A 341 -26.43 -15.76 -42.00
N ASN A 342 -27.34 -15.04 -42.66
CA ASN A 342 -27.72 -15.29 -44.06
C ASN A 342 -26.89 -14.43 -45.02
N ASP A 343 -25.58 -14.31 -44.77
CA ASP A 343 -24.66 -13.50 -45.57
C ASP A 343 -23.38 -14.26 -45.92
N GLN A 344 -22.47 -13.59 -46.65
CA GLN A 344 -21.21 -14.17 -47.12
C GLN A 344 -20.33 -14.74 -46.00
N ARG A 345 -20.48 -14.28 -44.74
CA ARG A 345 -19.68 -14.78 -43.61
C ARG A 345 -19.95 -16.26 -43.34
N LYS A 346 -21.20 -16.70 -43.48
CA LYS A 346 -21.56 -18.13 -43.37
C LYS A 346 -20.90 -18.95 -44.47
N ILE A 347 -20.84 -18.42 -45.70
CA ILE A 347 -20.21 -19.08 -46.85
C ILE A 347 -18.71 -19.25 -46.57
N TYR A 348 -18.01 -18.16 -46.22
CA TYR A 348 -16.59 -18.20 -45.88
C TYR A 348 -16.30 -19.15 -44.70
N LEU A 349 -17.13 -19.14 -43.66
CA LEU A 349 -16.98 -20.03 -42.51
C LEU A 349 -17.11 -21.51 -42.90
N ASN A 350 -18.10 -21.85 -43.75
CA ASN A 350 -18.33 -23.21 -44.22
C ASN A 350 -17.30 -23.68 -45.26
N GLU A 351 -16.64 -22.77 -45.97
CA GLU A 351 -15.49 -23.08 -46.83
C GLU A 351 -14.26 -23.44 -46.00
N LEU A 352 -14.00 -22.72 -44.92
CA LEU A 352 -12.82 -22.90 -44.06
C LEU A 352 -12.97 -24.06 -43.06
N PHE A 353 -14.15 -24.21 -42.45
CA PHE A 353 -14.36 -25.12 -41.32
C PHE A 353 -15.55 -26.06 -41.54
N PRO A 354 -15.48 -27.31 -41.04
CA PRO A 354 -16.65 -28.18 -40.95
C PRO A 354 -17.51 -27.82 -39.71
N VAL A 355 -18.17 -26.65 -39.74
CA VAL A 355 -18.79 -26.02 -38.56
C VAL A 355 -19.75 -26.95 -37.79
N GLU A 356 -20.60 -27.71 -38.49
CA GLU A 356 -21.53 -28.65 -37.84
C GLU A 356 -20.82 -29.78 -37.07
N HIS A 357 -19.66 -30.21 -37.57
CA HIS A 357 -18.83 -31.22 -36.89
C HIS A 357 -18.17 -30.63 -35.65
N ILE A 358 -17.58 -29.43 -35.78
CA ILE A 358 -16.97 -28.68 -34.67
C ILE A 358 -17.99 -28.46 -33.54
N GLU A 359 -19.21 -28.02 -33.88
CA GLU A 359 -20.27 -27.82 -32.89
C GLU A 359 -20.63 -29.08 -32.12
N LYS A 360 -20.67 -30.24 -32.80
CA LYS A 360 -20.96 -31.52 -32.15
C LYS A 360 -19.81 -31.95 -31.23
N MET A 361 -18.56 -31.76 -31.66
CA MET A 361 -17.38 -32.10 -30.86
C MET A 361 -17.27 -31.21 -29.62
N VAL A 362 -17.38 -29.89 -29.76
CA VAL A 362 -17.32 -28.94 -28.63
C VAL A 362 -18.43 -29.19 -27.60
N ARG A 363 -19.64 -29.56 -28.05
CA ARG A 363 -20.72 -29.95 -27.12
C ARG A 363 -20.38 -31.23 -26.37
N TRP A 364 -19.85 -32.24 -27.07
CA TRP A 364 -19.46 -33.51 -26.46
C TRP A 364 -18.29 -33.38 -25.48
N LEU A 365 -17.33 -32.47 -25.73
CA LEU A 365 -16.21 -32.23 -24.83
C LEU A 365 -16.68 -31.90 -23.39
N LYS A 366 -17.83 -31.25 -23.23
CA LYS A 366 -18.42 -30.91 -21.93
C LYS A 366 -18.90 -32.11 -21.12
N GLU A 367 -19.11 -33.25 -21.79
CA GLU A 367 -19.54 -34.50 -21.18
C GLU A 367 -18.34 -35.33 -20.70
N LEU A 368 -17.11 -34.91 -21.03
CA LEU A 368 -15.89 -35.64 -20.70
C LEU A 368 -15.53 -35.49 -19.21
N THR A 369 -15.23 -36.61 -18.57
CA THR A 369 -14.70 -36.60 -17.20
C THR A 369 -13.28 -36.02 -17.22
N TYR A 370 -12.91 -35.22 -16.22
CA TYR A 370 -11.61 -34.52 -16.16
C TYR A 370 -11.35 -33.52 -17.31
N TYR A 371 -12.42 -32.93 -17.87
CA TYR A 371 -12.33 -31.93 -18.95
C TYR A 371 -11.24 -30.86 -18.73
N SER A 372 -11.17 -30.28 -17.53
CA SER A 372 -10.20 -29.23 -17.19
C SER A 372 -8.74 -29.72 -17.29
N GLN A 373 -8.45 -30.88 -16.70
CA GLN A 373 -7.13 -31.51 -16.75
C GLN A 373 -6.74 -31.88 -18.19
N ILE A 374 -7.69 -32.41 -18.94
CA ILE A 374 -7.50 -32.82 -20.34
C ILE A 374 -7.21 -31.61 -21.22
N SER A 375 -7.93 -30.50 -21.04
CA SER A 375 -7.68 -29.24 -21.76
C SER A 375 -6.26 -28.71 -21.49
N GLN A 376 -5.81 -28.73 -20.23
CA GLN A 376 -4.45 -28.31 -19.90
C GLN A 376 -3.38 -29.22 -20.52
N LEU A 377 -3.56 -30.54 -20.47
CA LEU A 377 -2.64 -31.48 -21.11
C LEU A 377 -2.65 -31.35 -22.62
N ALA A 378 -3.80 -31.09 -23.25
CA ALA A 378 -3.89 -30.86 -24.70
C ALA A 378 -3.05 -29.66 -25.14
N SER A 379 -3.08 -28.57 -24.37
CA SER A 379 -2.23 -27.39 -24.59
C SER A 379 -0.75 -27.70 -24.36
N ALA A 380 -0.42 -28.44 -23.30
CA ALA A 380 0.96 -28.82 -22.99
C ALA A 380 1.54 -29.79 -24.04
N PHE A 381 0.73 -30.71 -24.56
CA PHE A 381 1.09 -31.59 -25.66
C PHE A 381 1.48 -30.80 -26.90
N LEU A 382 0.74 -29.74 -27.25
CA LEU A 382 1.10 -28.92 -28.41
C LEU A 382 2.49 -28.26 -28.25
N VAL A 383 2.89 -27.91 -27.02
CA VAL A 383 4.20 -27.31 -26.73
C VAL A 383 5.34 -28.36 -26.74
N GLU A 384 5.04 -29.62 -26.40
CA GLU A 384 6.00 -30.73 -26.39
C GLU A 384 6.45 -31.15 -27.80
N TYR A 385 5.55 -30.97 -28.78
CA TYR A 385 5.86 -31.30 -30.17
C TYR A 385 6.88 -30.32 -30.76
N ASP A 386 7.67 -30.85 -31.69
CA ASP A 386 8.68 -30.09 -32.40
C ASP A 386 8.07 -28.87 -33.12
N ARG A 387 8.42 -27.68 -32.63
CA ARG A 387 7.96 -26.39 -33.16
C ARG A 387 8.28 -26.23 -34.65
N THR A 388 9.34 -26.87 -35.14
CA THR A 388 9.71 -26.87 -36.56
C THR A 388 8.66 -27.55 -37.45
N LYS A 389 7.85 -28.46 -36.89
CA LYS A 389 6.77 -29.17 -37.59
C LYS A 389 5.41 -28.49 -37.45
N ILE A 390 5.12 -27.90 -36.28
CA ILE A 390 3.84 -27.24 -36.00
C ILE A 390 3.76 -25.88 -36.70
N PHE A 391 4.81 -25.05 -36.56
CA PHE A 391 4.81 -23.68 -37.04
C PHE A 391 4.43 -23.58 -38.53
N PRO A 392 5.00 -24.38 -39.46
CA PRO A 392 4.62 -24.31 -40.87
C PRO A 392 3.13 -24.60 -41.13
N VAL A 393 2.50 -25.47 -40.33
CA VAL A 393 1.07 -25.80 -40.48
C VAL A 393 0.20 -24.64 -39.99
N VAL A 394 0.46 -24.16 -38.78
CA VAL A 394 -0.27 -23.02 -38.17
C VAL A 394 -0.13 -21.77 -39.04
N ASN A 395 1.08 -21.49 -39.51
CA ASN A 395 1.36 -20.32 -40.35
C ASN A 395 0.67 -20.41 -41.73
N LYS A 396 0.60 -21.60 -42.33
CA LYS A 396 -0.16 -21.83 -43.57
C LYS A 396 -1.65 -21.55 -43.38
N VAL A 397 -2.23 -22.01 -42.27
CA VAL A 397 -3.64 -21.76 -41.95
C VAL A 397 -3.90 -20.28 -41.78
N LEU A 398 -3.08 -19.59 -40.98
CA LEU A 398 -3.18 -18.16 -40.77
C LEU A 398 -3.08 -17.40 -42.09
N ASN A 399 -2.12 -17.75 -42.95
CA ASN A 399 -1.96 -17.16 -44.29
C ASN A 399 -3.23 -17.37 -45.15
N THR A 400 -3.76 -18.60 -45.22
CA THR A 400 -4.99 -18.88 -45.97
C THR A 400 -6.19 -18.10 -45.41
N MET A 401 -6.34 -17.98 -44.09
CA MET A 401 -7.43 -17.22 -43.46
C MET A 401 -7.37 -15.73 -43.77
N ILE A 402 -6.17 -15.14 -43.75
CA ILE A 402 -5.95 -13.73 -44.08
C ILE A 402 -6.39 -13.43 -45.51
N HIS A 403 -6.17 -14.35 -46.45
CA HIS A 403 -6.44 -14.15 -47.88
C HIS A 403 -7.78 -14.72 -48.38
N GLN A 404 -8.58 -15.36 -47.52
CA GLN A 404 -9.88 -15.93 -47.92
C GLN A 404 -10.93 -14.86 -48.23
N ILE A 405 -10.91 -13.73 -47.51
CA ILE A 405 -11.87 -12.64 -47.71
C ILE A 405 -11.29 -11.70 -48.78
N PRO A 406 -12.02 -11.41 -49.88
CA PRO A 406 -11.56 -10.47 -50.90
C PRO A 406 -11.20 -9.11 -50.31
N VAL A 407 -10.08 -8.51 -50.75
CA VAL A 407 -9.55 -7.24 -50.22
C VAL A 407 -10.61 -6.13 -50.16
N ASP A 408 -11.52 -6.08 -51.14
CA ASP A 408 -12.60 -5.11 -51.22
C ASP A 408 -13.70 -5.31 -50.16
N GLU A 409 -13.89 -6.54 -49.67
CA GLU A 409 -14.90 -6.89 -48.65
C GLU A 409 -14.35 -6.83 -47.21
N ILE A 410 -13.03 -6.92 -47.02
CA ILE A 410 -12.38 -6.95 -45.70
C ILE A 410 -12.77 -5.74 -44.84
N LYS A 411 -12.94 -4.55 -45.44
CA LYS A 411 -13.30 -3.32 -44.70
C LYS A 411 -14.60 -3.46 -43.91
N GLY A 412 -15.58 -4.19 -44.42
CA GLY A 412 -16.86 -4.44 -43.74
C GLY A 412 -16.83 -5.62 -42.76
N GLN A 413 -15.79 -6.45 -42.82
CA GLN A 413 -15.70 -7.73 -42.13
C GLN A 413 -14.51 -7.84 -41.15
N LYS A 414 -13.88 -6.72 -40.78
CA LYS A 414 -12.70 -6.70 -39.87
C LYS A 414 -12.87 -7.52 -38.58
N ARG A 415 -14.02 -7.40 -37.90
CA ARG A 415 -14.32 -8.19 -36.69
C ARG A 415 -14.43 -9.69 -36.97
N PHE A 416 -14.94 -10.06 -38.15
CA PHE A 416 -15.04 -11.45 -38.56
C PHE A 416 -13.65 -12.02 -38.86
N LEU A 417 -12.80 -11.26 -39.57
CA LEU A 417 -11.40 -11.62 -39.79
C LEU A 417 -10.63 -11.76 -38.45
N GLU A 418 -10.90 -10.89 -37.48
CA GLU A 418 -10.31 -10.97 -36.14
C GLU A 418 -10.70 -12.22 -35.39
N PHE A 419 -11.99 -12.58 -35.42
CA PHE A 419 -12.44 -13.86 -34.88
C PHE A 419 -11.76 -15.06 -35.56
N LEU A 420 -11.60 -15.05 -36.88
CA LEU A 420 -10.99 -16.16 -37.62
C LEU A 420 -9.50 -16.32 -37.30
N THR A 421 -8.76 -15.21 -37.22
CA THR A 421 -7.29 -15.23 -37.19
C THR A 421 -6.68 -15.23 -35.80
N ALA A 422 -7.38 -14.73 -34.77
CA ALA A 422 -6.81 -14.53 -33.43
C ALA A 422 -6.18 -15.81 -32.81
N PRO A 423 -6.82 -16.99 -32.79
CA PRO A 423 -6.22 -18.19 -32.20
C PRO A 423 -4.94 -18.63 -32.94
N TRP A 424 -4.98 -18.56 -34.28
CA TRP A 424 -3.88 -18.98 -35.13
C TRP A 424 -2.70 -18.01 -35.08
N LEU A 425 -2.96 -16.71 -34.88
CA LEU A 425 -1.93 -15.71 -34.70
C LEU A 425 -1.17 -15.91 -33.38
N ASP A 426 -1.88 -16.19 -32.28
CA ASP A 426 -1.26 -16.45 -30.97
C ASP A 426 -0.40 -17.71 -31.00
N TRP A 427 -0.90 -18.78 -31.61
CA TRP A 427 -0.12 -20.00 -31.82
C TRP A 427 1.07 -19.76 -32.75
N SER A 428 0.93 -19.01 -33.83
CA SER A 428 2.06 -18.71 -34.74
C SER A 428 3.16 -17.94 -34.00
N ALA A 429 2.79 -16.95 -33.17
CA ALA A 429 3.73 -16.21 -32.33
C ALA A 429 4.42 -17.10 -31.28
N THR A 430 3.66 -17.99 -30.62
CA THR A 430 4.19 -18.91 -29.59
C THR A 430 5.12 -19.98 -30.18
N MET A 431 4.84 -20.44 -31.41
CA MET A 431 5.58 -21.51 -32.07
C MET A 431 6.78 -21.01 -32.91
N ALA A 432 6.91 -19.69 -33.12
CA ALA A 432 8.10 -19.12 -33.73
C ALA A 432 9.34 -19.41 -32.86
N HIS A 433 10.38 -19.97 -33.47
CA HIS A 433 11.52 -20.57 -32.77
C HIS A 433 12.89 -20.21 -33.37
N ASP A 434 12.91 -19.63 -34.57
CA ASP A 434 14.10 -19.15 -35.25
C ASP A 434 13.79 -17.84 -36.00
N ASP A 435 14.76 -17.32 -36.76
CA ASP A 435 14.58 -16.08 -37.51
C ASP A 435 13.62 -16.26 -38.69
N GLN A 436 13.65 -17.39 -39.38
CA GLN A 436 12.75 -17.60 -40.53
C GLN A 436 11.28 -17.68 -40.09
N SER A 437 10.98 -18.43 -39.03
CA SER A 437 9.64 -18.49 -38.44
C SER A 437 9.20 -17.16 -37.82
N PHE A 438 10.12 -16.40 -37.20
CA PHE A 438 9.82 -15.02 -36.77
C PHE A 438 9.38 -14.16 -37.96
N LYS A 439 10.17 -14.17 -39.04
CA LYS A 439 9.87 -13.42 -40.26
C LYS A 439 8.49 -13.78 -40.81
N ASP A 440 8.21 -15.08 -40.95
CA ASP A 440 6.97 -15.56 -41.55
C ASP A 440 5.73 -15.19 -40.73
N TYR A 441 5.77 -15.30 -39.39
CA TYR A 441 4.63 -14.85 -38.58
C TYR A 441 4.52 -13.32 -38.56
N PHE A 442 5.66 -12.61 -38.44
CA PHE A 442 5.67 -11.16 -38.31
C PHE A 442 5.00 -10.52 -39.51
N LEU A 443 5.32 -10.98 -40.73
CA LEU A 443 4.74 -10.48 -41.96
C LEU A 443 3.21 -10.72 -42.02
N LEU A 444 2.71 -11.86 -41.53
CA LEU A 444 1.25 -12.11 -41.43
C LEU A 444 0.58 -11.23 -40.37
N LYS A 445 1.19 -11.09 -39.19
CA LYS A 445 0.73 -10.17 -38.13
C LYS A 445 0.67 -8.75 -38.64
N TYR A 446 1.72 -8.32 -39.34
CA TYR A 446 1.84 -6.99 -39.89
C TYR A 446 0.80 -6.74 -41.00
N ASN A 447 0.51 -7.73 -41.84
CA ASN A 447 -0.60 -7.64 -42.81
C ASN A 447 -1.95 -7.41 -42.10
N LEU A 448 -2.23 -8.18 -41.04
CA LEU A 448 -3.42 -7.97 -40.21
C LEU A 448 -3.42 -6.57 -39.57
N TYR A 449 -2.25 -6.11 -39.11
CA TYR A 449 -2.07 -4.80 -38.51
C TYR A 449 -2.43 -3.68 -39.50
N VAL A 450 -1.90 -3.72 -40.72
CA VAL A 450 -2.18 -2.80 -41.83
C VAL A 450 -3.65 -2.85 -42.23
N THR A 451 -4.20 -4.06 -42.41
CA THR A 451 -5.61 -4.29 -42.77
C THR A 451 -6.57 -3.64 -41.77
N HIS A 452 -6.19 -3.59 -40.49
CA HIS A 452 -6.96 -2.93 -39.43
C HIS A 452 -6.66 -1.44 -39.28
N ASN A 453 -5.95 -0.84 -40.24
CA ASN A 453 -5.49 0.55 -40.20
C ASN A 453 -4.70 0.86 -38.93
N PHE A 454 -3.91 -0.12 -38.45
CA PHE A 454 -3.03 0.00 -37.30
C PHE A 454 -3.71 0.18 -35.94
N LYS A 455 -4.99 -0.21 -35.82
CA LYS A 455 -5.81 -0.09 -34.60
C LYS A 455 -6.03 -1.40 -33.82
N ARG A 456 -5.48 -2.51 -34.31
CA ARG A 456 -5.56 -3.87 -33.75
C ARG A 456 -4.27 -4.60 -34.06
N TYR A 457 -3.96 -5.70 -33.37
CA TYR A 457 -2.72 -6.48 -33.60
C TYR A 457 -1.44 -5.66 -33.41
N HIS A 458 -1.43 -4.79 -32.40
CA HIS A 458 -0.28 -3.95 -32.10
C HIS A 458 0.99 -4.79 -31.95
N LEU A 459 2.08 -4.23 -32.47
CA LEU A 459 3.40 -4.82 -32.33
C LEU A 459 3.94 -4.47 -30.95
N SER A 460 4.63 -5.40 -30.31
CA SER A 460 5.45 -5.06 -29.15
C SER A 460 6.74 -4.36 -29.59
N LEU A 461 7.38 -3.64 -28.67
CA LEU A 461 8.65 -2.98 -28.97
C LEU A 461 9.76 -3.99 -29.33
N GLU A 462 9.72 -5.19 -28.76
CA GLU A 462 10.61 -6.31 -29.13
C GLU A 462 10.40 -6.73 -30.58
N GLU A 463 9.15 -6.86 -31.03
CA GLU A 463 8.83 -7.22 -32.41
C GLU A 463 9.30 -6.15 -33.39
N VAL A 464 9.08 -4.87 -33.08
CA VAL A 464 9.56 -3.74 -33.89
C VAL A 464 11.09 -3.76 -33.99
N ALA A 465 11.77 -3.92 -32.85
CA ALA A 465 13.23 -3.93 -32.81
C ALA A 465 13.84 -5.11 -33.58
N ARG A 466 13.28 -6.32 -33.41
CA ARG A 466 13.73 -7.53 -34.10
C ARG A 466 13.43 -7.46 -35.61
N ALA A 467 12.24 -7.01 -36.00
CA ALA A 467 11.88 -6.84 -37.41
C ALA A 467 12.78 -5.84 -38.13
N PHE A 468 13.16 -4.74 -37.46
CA PHE A 468 14.13 -3.78 -38.01
C PHE A 468 15.53 -4.40 -38.16
N GLN A 469 16.04 -5.11 -37.16
CA GLN A 469 17.33 -5.82 -37.25
C GLN A 469 17.39 -6.80 -38.41
N MET A 470 16.26 -7.43 -38.72
CA MET A 470 16.12 -8.40 -39.80
C MET A 470 15.81 -7.77 -41.17
N ASN A 471 15.78 -6.44 -41.27
CA ASN A 471 15.39 -5.70 -42.48
C ASN A 471 14.01 -6.11 -43.02
N LEU A 472 13.04 -6.35 -42.15
CA LEU A 472 11.63 -6.60 -42.53
C LEU A 472 10.84 -5.30 -42.66
N ILE A 473 11.20 -4.32 -41.85
CA ILE A 473 10.67 -2.96 -41.84
C ILE A 473 11.82 -1.97 -41.97
N ASP A 474 11.53 -0.78 -42.49
CA ASP A 474 12.50 0.30 -42.62
C ASP A 474 12.54 1.24 -41.40
N GLU A 475 13.42 2.25 -41.46
CA GLU A 475 13.51 3.28 -40.43
C GLU A 475 12.20 4.07 -40.25
N HIS A 476 11.44 4.27 -41.33
CA HIS A 476 10.20 5.06 -41.31
C HIS A 476 9.12 4.38 -40.47
N GLU A 477 8.95 3.06 -40.60
CA GLU A 477 7.99 2.31 -39.78
C GLU A 477 8.38 2.29 -38.30
N VAL A 478 9.68 2.20 -37.97
CA VAL A 478 10.14 2.32 -36.57
C VAL A 478 9.75 3.68 -35.98
N TYR A 479 9.96 4.78 -36.72
CA TYR A 479 9.51 6.10 -36.25
C TYR A 479 7.99 6.17 -36.09
N LYS A 480 7.22 5.56 -37.00
CA LYS A 480 5.76 5.58 -36.90
C LYS A 480 5.27 4.88 -35.62
N GLU A 481 5.82 3.70 -35.32
CA GLU A 481 5.50 2.93 -34.10
C GLU A 481 5.90 3.61 -32.79
N LEU A 482 6.88 4.52 -32.83
CA LEU A 482 7.34 5.26 -31.65
C LEU A 482 6.70 6.64 -31.49
N LEU A 483 6.07 7.20 -32.54
CA LEU A 483 5.60 8.59 -32.55
C LEU A 483 4.10 8.77 -32.81
N ILE A 484 3.47 7.99 -33.70
CA ILE A 484 2.11 8.29 -34.19
C ILE A 484 1.08 7.17 -34.00
N ARG A 485 1.52 5.94 -33.74
CA ARG A 485 0.65 4.76 -33.56
C ARG A 485 0.05 4.71 -32.17
N GLU A 486 -1.00 3.91 -31.98
CA GLU A 486 -1.73 3.84 -30.70
C GLU A 486 -0.82 3.47 -29.51
N GLU A 487 0.14 2.57 -29.71
CA GLU A 487 1.10 2.13 -28.68
C GLU A 487 2.35 3.03 -28.52
N SER A 488 2.47 4.12 -29.28
CA SER A 488 3.67 4.99 -29.26
C SER A 488 4.05 5.47 -27.86
N LYS A 489 3.04 5.77 -27.03
CA LYS A 489 3.24 6.22 -25.65
C LYS A 489 3.92 5.13 -24.81
N HIS A 490 3.42 3.91 -24.90
CA HIS A 490 3.95 2.75 -24.18
C HIS A 490 5.34 2.37 -24.71
N HIS A 491 5.55 2.38 -26.03
CA HIS A 491 6.86 2.12 -26.61
C HIS A 491 7.91 3.14 -26.18
N LEU A 492 7.58 4.44 -26.19
CA LEU A 492 8.51 5.48 -25.77
C LEU A 492 8.81 5.39 -24.27
N TYR A 493 7.82 5.06 -23.44
CA TYR A 493 8.02 4.77 -22.02
C TYR A 493 9.05 3.65 -21.83
N ARG A 494 8.85 2.51 -22.49
CA ARG A 494 9.76 1.35 -22.39
C ARG A 494 11.14 1.66 -22.93
N ALA A 495 11.25 2.32 -24.08
CA ALA A 495 12.52 2.69 -24.71
C ALA A 495 13.35 3.66 -23.87
N THR A 496 12.73 4.44 -22.98
CA THR A 496 13.39 5.42 -22.12
C THR A 496 13.47 4.99 -20.66
N SER A 497 12.90 3.84 -20.27
CA SER A 497 12.95 3.36 -18.89
C SER A 497 14.29 2.72 -18.56
N LYS A 498 14.81 2.99 -17.35
CA LYS A 498 16.00 2.31 -16.81
C LYS A 498 15.72 0.90 -16.29
N HIS A 499 14.46 0.59 -16.03
CA HIS A 499 14.04 -0.71 -15.48
C HIS A 499 13.64 -1.72 -16.55
N ASP A 500 13.62 -1.29 -17.82
CA ASP A 500 13.31 -2.15 -18.95
C ASP A 500 14.62 -2.65 -19.61
N ASP A 501 14.64 -3.91 -20.02
CA ASP A 501 15.82 -4.53 -20.63
C ASP A 501 15.85 -4.41 -22.16
N ILE A 502 14.83 -3.82 -22.79
CA ILE A 502 14.71 -3.69 -24.24
C ILE A 502 15.94 -3.07 -24.89
N VAL A 503 16.50 -2.01 -24.31
CA VAL A 503 17.68 -1.31 -24.86
C VAL A 503 18.94 -2.18 -24.78
N SER A 504 19.04 -3.01 -23.75
CA SER A 504 20.16 -3.95 -23.59
C SER A 504 20.05 -5.13 -24.55
N LYS A 505 18.82 -5.61 -24.82
CA LYS A 505 18.53 -6.70 -25.77
C LYS A 505 18.65 -6.25 -27.23
N TYR A 506 18.18 -5.04 -27.55
CA TYR A 506 18.14 -4.50 -28.90
C TYR A 506 18.79 -3.12 -28.99
N PRO A 507 20.13 -3.03 -29.03
CA PRO A 507 20.86 -1.76 -29.11
C PRO A 507 20.52 -0.93 -30.37
N THR A 508 19.99 -1.55 -31.43
CA THR A 508 19.58 -0.90 -32.68
C THR A 508 18.45 0.11 -32.52
N ILE A 509 17.69 0.07 -31.42
CA ILE A 509 16.66 1.08 -31.11
C ILE A 509 17.26 2.37 -30.54
N VAL A 510 18.47 2.34 -29.98
CA VAL A 510 19.12 3.50 -29.34
C VAL A 510 19.20 4.74 -30.24
N PRO A 511 19.63 4.64 -31.51
CA PRO A 511 19.71 5.80 -32.40
C PRO A 511 18.33 6.44 -32.68
N PHE A 512 17.28 5.63 -32.80
CA PHE A 512 15.90 6.12 -32.98
C PHE A 512 15.40 6.84 -31.73
N ARG A 513 15.59 6.21 -30.57
CA ARG A 513 15.27 6.79 -29.27
C ARG A 513 15.94 8.15 -29.11
N GLU A 514 17.24 8.24 -29.38
CA GLU A 514 17.99 9.50 -29.25
C GLU A 514 17.48 10.58 -30.21
N LYS A 515 17.30 10.27 -31.49
CA LYS A 515 16.74 11.23 -32.47
C LYS A 515 15.34 11.71 -32.08
N ILE A 516 14.49 10.81 -31.58
CA ILE A 516 13.14 11.13 -31.10
C ILE A 516 13.20 12.03 -29.87
N LEU A 517 14.00 11.67 -28.86
CA LEU A 517 14.20 12.48 -27.65
C LEU A 517 14.66 13.89 -28.01
N LEU A 518 15.68 14.00 -28.88
CA LEU A 518 16.18 15.28 -29.37
C LEU A 518 15.06 16.11 -30.02
N ARG A 519 14.24 15.50 -30.88
CA ARG A 519 13.16 16.19 -31.58
C ARG A 519 12.04 16.63 -30.63
N ILE A 520 11.62 15.76 -29.72
CA ILE A 520 10.59 16.08 -28.73
C ILE A 520 11.07 17.23 -27.84
N LEU A 521 12.30 17.15 -27.33
CA LEU A 521 12.89 18.20 -26.51
C LEU A 521 13.02 19.52 -27.29
N GLU A 522 13.41 19.50 -28.56
CA GLU A 522 13.48 20.71 -29.38
C GLU A 522 12.12 21.40 -29.51
N ILE A 523 11.04 20.63 -29.73
CA ILE A 523 9.68 21.15 -29.90
C ILE A 523 9.15 21.68 -28.56
N GLU A 524 9.26 20.90 -27.49
CA GLU A 524 8.72 21.22 -26.18
C GLU A 524 9.46 22.36 -25.48
N LEU A 525 10.78 22.49 -25.66
CA LEU A 525 11.54 23.60 -25.07
C LEU A 525 11.24 24.95 -25.75
N LYS A 526 10.80 24.94 -27.01
CA LYS A 526 10.40 26.13 -27.79
C LYS A 526 8.89 26.43 -27.72
N ARG A 527 8.10 25.67 -26.95
CA ARG A 527 6.63 25.80 -26.90
C ARG A 527 6.16 27.06 -26.13
N GLY A 528 4.99 27.57 -26.54
CA GLY A 528 4.22 28.58 -25.80
C GLY A 528 3.31 27.96 -24.73
N ASP A 529 2.17 28.60 -24.43
CA ASP A 529 1.20 28.09 -23.46
C ASP A 529 0.35 26.91 -24.01
N LEU A 530 0.20 26.80 -25.34
CA LEU A 530 -0.53 25.72 -26.01
C LEU A 530 0.28 24.40 -26.01
N PRO A 531 -0.38 23.24 -25.87
CA PRO A 531 0.26 21.94 -26.06
C PRO A 531 0.66 21.77 -27.53
N THR A 532 1.80 21.12 -27.75
CA THR A 532 2.23 20.66 -29.07
C THR A 532 1.73 19.23 -29.34
N GLU A 533 1.81 18.79 -30.59
CA GLU A 533 1.47 17.42 -31.01
C GLU A 533 2.27 16.33 -30.26
N VAL A 534 3.48 16.63 -29.76
CA VAL A 534 4.33 15.68 -29.01
C VAL A 534 4.18 15.79 -27.49
N THR A 535 3.31 16.66 -26.98
CA THR A 535 3.10 16.90 -25.54
C THR A 535 2.85 15.60 -24.78
N ASN A 536 1.98 14.75 -25.32
CA ASN A 536 1.63 13.48 -24.69
C ASN A 536 2.79 12.48 -24.69
N LEU A 537 3.64 12.51 -25.73
CA LEU A 537 4.85 11.67 -25.82
C LEU A 537 5.94 12.15 -24.87
N ALA A 538 6.11 13.47 -24.73
CA ALA A 538 7.06 14.06 -23.79
C ALA A 538 6.81 13.63 -22.34
N MET A 539 5.55 13.42 -21.97
CA MET A 539 5.13 12.89 -20.66
C MET A 539 5.44 11.41 -20.44
N GLN A 540 5.83 10.67 -21.48
CA GLN A 540 6.22 9.26 -21.38
C GLN A 540 7.72 9.06 -21.21
N ILE A 541 8.52 10.11 -21.40
CA ILE A 541 9.97 10.03 -21.27
C ILE A 541 10.34 9.73 -19.81
N GLN A 542 10.99 8.60 -19.55
CA GLN A 542 11.39 8.21 -18.20
C GLN A 542 12.84 8.57 -17.87
N TYR A 543 13.68 8.76 -18.88
CA TYR A 543 15.10 9.07 -18.70
C TYR A 543 15.71 9.74 -19.94
N PHE A 544 16.52 10.76 -19.69
CA PHE A 544 17.53 11.26 -20.64
C PHE A 544 18.63 12.02 -19.89
N GLU A 545 19.74 12.29 -20.57
CA GLU A 545 20.94 12.89 -19.97
C GLU A 545 21.35 14.22 -20.61
N GLY A 546 21.99 15.07 -19.82
CA GLY A 546 22.77 16.21 -20.30
C GLY A 546 22.46 17.54 -19.58
N ILE A 547 23.52 18.17 -19.07
CA ILE A 547 23.44 19.47 -18.39
C ILE A 547 22.92 20.61 -19.28
N ASP A 548 23.14 20.52 -20.59
CA ASP A 548 22.56 21.47 -21.56
C ASP A 548 21.03 21.47 -21.54
N TYR A 549 20.40 20.29 -21.45
CA TYR A 549 18.95 20.18 -21.38
C TYR A 549 18.42 20.63 -20.03
N PHE A 550 19.10 20.27 -18.94
CA PHE A 550 18.80 20.80 -17.62
C PHE A 550 18.73 22.34 -17.65
N MET A 551 19.74 22.99 -18.22
CA MET A 551 19.76 24.45 -18.37
C MET A 551 18.66 24.99 -19.29
N LYS A 552 18.43 24.36 -20.45
CA LYS A 552 17.37 24.79 -21.39
C LYS A 552 15.98 24.67 -20.77
N ILE A 553 15.71 23.62 -19.99
CA ILE A 553 14.43 23.42 -19.28
C ILE A 553 14.22 24.55 -18.26
N LEU A 554 15.24 24.88 -17.46
CA LEU A 554 15.15 25.95 -16.46
C LEU A 554 14.92 27.33 -17.11
N LEU A 555 15.57 27.60 -18.25
CA LEU A 555 15.35 28.82 -19.03
C LEU A 555 13.94 28.87 -19.63
N ALA A 556 13.44 27.73 -20.12
CA ALA A 556 12.10 27.64 -20.72
C ALA A 556 10.97 27.79 -19.68
N LEU A 557 11.21 27.34 -18.44
CA LEU A 557 10.32 27.55 -17.29
C LEU A 557 10.39 29.00 -16.76
N ASP A 558 11.53 29.69 -16.91
CA ASP A 558 11.76 31.07 -16.44
C ASP A 558 11.30 31.26 -14.97
N LYS A 559 10.25 32.08 -14.74
CA LYS A 559 9.68 32.39 -13.41
C LYS A 559 8.51 31.48 -13.02
N GLU A 560 8.16 30.48 -13.82
CA GLU A 560 7.11 29.53 -13.47
C GLU A 560 7.53 28.64 -12.30
N VAL A 561 6.59 28.32 -11.42
CA VAL A 561 6.81 27.41 -10.29
C VAL A 561 6.77 25.96 -10.77
N PHE A 562 7.56 25.09 -10.15
CA PHE A 562 7.52 23.66 -10.45
C PHE A 562 6.23 23.02 -9.92
N VAL A 563 5.73 22.02 -10.64
CA VAL A 563 4.55 21.26 -10.22
C VAL A 563 4.92 20.36 -9.04
N ARG A 564 4.26 20.57 -7.90
CA ARG A 564 4.44 19.78 -6.69
C ARG A 564 3.60 18.51 -6.77
N GLY A 565 4.17 17.38 -6.32
CA GLY A 565 3.45 16.10 -6.29
C GLY A 565 3.38 15.36 -7.63
N TYR A 566 2.30 14.60 -7.79
CA TYR A 566 2.05 13.77 -8.98
C TYR A 566 1.63 14.64 -10.15
N ILE A 567 2.19 14.36 -11.33
CA ILE A 567 1.84 15.04 -12.57
C ILE A 567 0.95 14.08 -13.36
N TYR A 568 -0.35 14.38 -13.44
CA TYR A 568 -1.28 13.58 -14.23
C TYR A 568 -0.99 13.74 -15.72
N CYS A 569 -0.84 12.62 -16.43
CA CYS A 569 -0.46 12.55 -17.84
C CYS A 569 -1.64 12.24 -18.78
N TYR A 570 -2.88 12.53 -18.37
CA TYR A 570 -4.08 12.16 -19.12
C TYR A 570 -4.79 13.38 -19.71
N GLY A 571 -5.10 13.29 -21.01
CA GLY A 571 -5.91 14.27 -21.76
C GLY A 571 -5.12 15.34 -22.51
N ASP A 572 -5.81 16.05 -23.41
CA ASP A 572 -5.21 17.05 -24.33
C ASP A 572 -4.91 18.41 -23.66
N GLY A 573 -5.12 18.50 -22.35
CA GLY A 573 -5.05 19.71 -21.54
C GLY A 573 -3.77 19.87 -20.71
N ILE A 574 -2.64 19.26 -21.09
CA ILE A 574 -1.38 19.33 -20.32
C ILE A 574 -0.67 20.67 -20.57
N ALA A 575 -0.47 21.47 -19.51
CA ALA A 575 0.16 22.79 -19.61
C ALA A 575 1.70 22.70 -19.61
N LYS A 576 2.34 23.82 -19.97
CA LYS A 576 3.79 23.90 -20.17
C LYS A 576 4.56 23.57 -18.90
N LYS A 577 4.09 24.09 -17.77
CA LYS A 577 4.68 23.83 -16.45
C LYS A 577 4.69 22.34 -16.13
N GLU A 578 3.64 21.57 -16.46
CA GLU A 578 3.56 20.13 -16.18
C GLU A 578 4.62 19.36 -16.97
N VAL A 579 4.71 19.59 -18.29
CA VAL A 579 5.68 18.89 -19.15
C VAL A 579 7.10 19.23 -18.75
N LEU A 580 7.44 20.51 -18.62
CA LEU A 580 8.81 20.90 -18.32
C LEU A 580 9.23 20.50 -16.89
N SER A 581 8.29 20.47 -15.94
CA SER A 581 8.57 19.93 -14.59
C SER A 581 8.80 18.41 -14.66
N HIS A 582 8.02 17.67 -15.44
CA HIS A 582 8.24 16.25 -15.67
C HIS A 582 9.61 15.99 -16.32
N LEU A 583 9.93 16.69 -17.41
CA LEU A 583 11.22 16.59 -18.10
C LEU A 583 12.40 16.94 -17.19
N LEU A 584 12.24 17.91 -16.28
CA LEU A 584 13.26 18.25 -15.29
C LEU A 584 13.53 17.09 -14.31
N LYS A 585 12.48 16.38 -13.87
CA LYS A 585 12.61 15.23 -12.96
C LYS A 585 13.34 14.05 -13.58
N VAL A 586 13.17 13.84 -14.89
CA VAL A 586 13.73 12.70 -15.64
C VAL A 586 15.02 13.04 -16.41
N CYS A 587 15.54 14.26 -16.24
CA CYS A 587 16.82 14.72 -16.78
C CYS A 587 17.94 14.42 -15.77
N TYR A 588 19.00 13.75 -16.22
CA TYR A 588 20.13 13.35 -15.38
C TYR A 588 21.47 13.92 -15.90
N PRO A 589 22.47 14.08 -15.03
CA PRO A 589 23.82 14.40 -15.46
C PRO A 589 24.39 13.29 -16.34
N LYS A 590 25.01 13.67 -17.46
CA LYS A 590 25.78 12.75 -18.30
C LYS A 590 27.15 12.49 -17.66
N ALA A 591 27.80 11.38 -18.00
CA ALA A 591 29.21 11.17 -17.66
C ALA A 591 30.08 12.33 -18.20
N GLY A 592 30.77 13.02 -17.29
CA GLY A 592 31.58 14.21 -17.58
C GLY A 592 30.91 15.55 -17.27
N ASP A 593 29.61 15.57 -16.95
CA ASP A 593 28.94 16.78 -16.45
C ASP A 593 29.41 17.09 -15.02
N ASP A 594 29.92 18.30 -14.80
CA ASP A 594 30.44 18.75 -13.51
C ASP A 594 30.10 20.23 -13.22
N GLU A 595 30.59 20.75 -12.09
CA GLU A 595 30.37 22.14 -11.68
C GLU A 595 31.03 23.18 -12.61
N VAL A 596 32.08 22.82 -13.32
CA VAL A 596 32.80 23.72 -14.24
C VAL A 596 31.95 23.94 -15.48
N VAL A 597 31.45 22.85 -16.08
CA VAL A 597 30.55 22.92 -17.23
C VAL A 597 29.27 23.69 -16.87
N LEU A 598 28.70 23.45 -15.68
CA LEU A 598 27.52 24.21 -15.22
C LEU A 598 27.82 25.70 -15.10
N LYS A 599 28.99 26.06 -14.57
CA LYS A 599 29.42 27.44 -14.39
C LYS A 599 29.57 28.16 -15.73
N GLU A 600 30.23 27.53 -16.70
CA GLU A 600 30.39 28.07 -18.06
C GLU A 600 29.02 28.31 -18.73
N LEU A 601 28.07 27.37 -18.58
CA LEU A 601 26.72 27.52 -19.14
C LEU A 601 25.87 28.58 -18.45
N LEU A 602 26.24 29.00 -17.23
CA LEU A 602 25.61 30.11 -16.49
C LEU A 602 26.18 31.47 -16.88
N GLU A 603 27.41 31.53 -17.39
CA GLU A 603 28.01 32.78 -17.86
C GLU A 603 27.12 33.39 -18.97
N ASN A 604 26.67 34.63 -18.74
CA ASN A 604 25.73 35.38 -19.58
C ASN A 604 24.23 35.05 -19.46
N LYS A 605 23.80 34.22 -18.50
CA LYS A 605 22.37 33.91 -18.26
C LYS A 605 21.84 34.46 -16.93
N LYS A 606 20.60 34.93 -16.90
CA LYS A 606 19.93 35.51 -15.70
C LYS A 606 19.26 34.45 -14.80
N LEU A 607 19.96 33.36 -14.46
CA LEU A 607 19.45 32.40 -13.47
C LEU A 607 19.92 32.77 -12.07
N THR A 608 19.02 32.72 -11.08
CA THR A 608 19.39 33.00 -9.68
C THR A 608 19.90 31.73 -8.99
N GLU A 609 20.78 31.88 -8.00
CA GLU A 609 21.22 30.76 -7.13
C GLU A 609 20.03 30.03 -6.50
N LYS A 610 19.01 30.79 -6.06
CA LYS A 610 17.77 30.23 -5.53
C LYS A 610 17.10 29.28 -6.54
N ARG A 611 17.09 29.60 -7.83
CA ARG A 611 16.46 28.75 -8.85
C ARG A 611 17.21 27.43 -9.05
N LEU A 612 18.55 27.46 -8.98
CA LEU A 612 19.37 26.25 -9.01
C LEU A 612 19.10 25.35 -7.80
N LEU A 613 19.00 25.95 -6.61
CA LEU A 613 18.60 25.23 -5.40
C LEU A 613 17.19 24.64 -5.50
N GLU A 614 16.19 25.42 -5.94
CA GLU A 614 14.84 24.91 -6.19
C GLU A 614 14.88 23.69 -7.12
N SER A 615 15.68 23.73 -8.19
CA SER A 615 15.78 22.64 -9.15
C SER A 615 16.48 21.40 -8.59
N ALA A 616 17.53 21.56 -7.77
CA ALA A 616 18.22 20.45 -7.11
C ALA A 616 17.34 19.78 -6.05
N MET A 617 16.55 20.56 -5.30
CA MET A 617 15.57 20.03 -4.35
C MET A 617 14.39 19.34 -5.05
N TYR A 618 14.08 19.71 -6.29
CA TYR A 618 13.04 19.09 -7.10
C TYR A 618 13.51 17.82 -7.82
N ALA A 619 14.75 17.84 -8.33
CA ALA A 619 15.42 16.77 -9.05
C ALA A 619 16.76 16.44 -8.34
N PRO A 620 16.73 15.55 -7.32
CA PRO A 620 17.84 15.35 -6.38
C PRO A 620 19.14 14.82 -7.03
N GLN A 621 19.06 14.23 -8.21
CA GLN A 621 20.23 13.82 -8.99
C GLN A 621 21.19 14.99 -9.32
N TRP A 622 20.72 16.23 -9.25
CA TRP A 622 21.55 17.44 -9.48
C TRP A 622 22.16 18.02 -8.19
N ILE A 623 21.84 17.48 -7.00
CA ILE A 623 22.32 18.01 -5.71
C ILE A 623 23.85 18.06 -5.64
N GLU A 624 24.55 17.03 -6.15
CA GLU A 624 26.01 16.98 -6.09
C GLU A 624 26.66 18.13 -6.87
N ILE A 625 26.27 18.30 -8.14
CA ILE A 625 26.83 19.34 -9.02
C ILE A 625 26.49 20.73 -8.51
N VAL A 626 25.23 20.96 -8.12
CA VAL A 626 24.79 22.27 -7.59
C VAL A 626 25.47 22.58 -6.25
N SER A 627 25.65 21.58 -5.39
CA SER A 627 26.33 21.78 -4.10
C SER A 627 27.79 22.17 -4.27
N LYS A 628 28.51 21.58 -5.24
CA LYS A 628 29.89 21.95 -5.56
C LYS A 628 29.98 23.34 -6.17
N LEU A 629 29.10 23.67 -7.11
CA LEU A 629 29.06 24.99 -7.75
C LEU A 629 28.86 26.13 -6.74
N LEU A 630 27.90 25.97 -5.82
CA LEU A 630 27.60 27.00 -4.82
C LEU A 630 28.65 27.06 -3.70
N GLY A 631 29.39 25.97 -3.46
CA GLY A 631 30.41 25.89 -2.41
C GLY A 631 29.85 26.01 -0.98
N TRP A 632 28.55 25.75 -0.79
CA TRP A 632 27.92 25.81 0.53
C TRP A 632 28.28 24.57 1.35
N LYS A 633 29.11 24.75 2.38
CA LYS A 633 29.44 23.69 3.33
C LYS A 633 28.16 23.17 4.00
N GLY A 634 27.93 21.86 3.98
CA GLY A 634 26.75 21.22 4.57
C GLY A 634 25.49 21.18 3.69
N LEU A 635 25.50 21.78 2.48
CA LEU A 635 24.32 21.82 1.59
C LEU A 635 23.82 20.43 1.21
N ARG A 636 24.71 19.52 0.78
CA ARG A 636 24.35 18.12 0.49
C ARG A 636 23.64 17.45 1.67
N ARG A 637 24.20 17.57 2.88
CA ARG A 637 23.64 16.96 4.09
C ARG A 637 22.24 17.49 4.39
N ALA A 638 22.03 18.80 4.29
CA ALA A 638 20.73 19.41 4.55
C ALA A 638 19.68 19.16 3.46
N ALA A 639 20.10 19.10 2.19
CA ALA A 639 19.22 18.75 1.09
C ALA A 639 18.63 17.34 1.30
N TRP A 640 19.50 16.37 1.62
CA TRP A 640 19.07 15.00 1.93
C TRP A 640 18.26 14.91 3.23
N TYR A 641 18.54 15.75 4.23
CA TYR A 641 17.70 15.88 5.42
C TYR A 641 16.26 16.27 5.06
N PHE A 642 16.07 17.27 4.19
CA PHE A 642 14.74 17.66 3.75
C PHE A 642 14.07 16.57 2.91
N HIS A 643 14.82 15.88 2.04
CA HIS A 643 14.28 14.72 1.32
C HIS A 643 13.86 13.60 2.27
N ALA A 644 14.57 13.36 3.37
CA ALA A 644 14.19 12.38 4.38
C ALA A 644 12.91 12.77 5.14
N HIS A 645 12.75 14.04 5.52
CA HIS A 645 11.67 14.47 6.42
C HIS A 645 10.40 14.99 5.73
N ILE A 646 10.46 15.27 4.42
CA ILE A 646 9.34 15.88 3.66
C ILE A 646 8.76 14.93 2.61
N ASN A 647 9.59 14.07 2.02
CA ASN A 647 9.19 13.23 0.90
C ASN A 647 8.21 12.15 1.35
N GLU A 648 7.15 11.93 0.56
CA GLU A 648 6.08 10.97 0.88
C GLU A 648 6.47 9.54 0.45
N THR A 649 7.28 9.39 -0.60
CA THR A 649 7.70 8.08 -1.14
C THR A 649 9.20 8.04 -1.42
N PHE A 650 9.86 6.95 -1.05
CA PHE A 650 11.30 6.76 -1.27
C PHE A 650 11.52 5.74 -2.37
N SER A 651 12.39 6.08 -3.34
CA SER A 651 12.97 5.05 -4.22
C SER A 651 14.09 4.33 -3.47
N ALA A 652 14.39 3.09 -3.86
CA ALA A 652 15.47 2.30 -3.24
C ALA A 652 16.83 3.03 -3.25
N GLU A 653 17.13 3.78 -4.32
CA GLU A 653 18.31 4.64 -4.41
C GLU A 653 18.33 5.74 -3.34
N LYS A 654 17.19 6.42 -3.12
CA LYS A 654 17.06 7.47 -2.09
C LYS A 654 17.14 6.90 -0.69
N GLU A 655 16.50 5.76 -0.44
CA GLU A 655 16.57 5.07 0.85
C GLU A 655 18.02 4.70 1.19
N THR A 656 18.77 4.18 0.21
CA THR A 656 20.20 3.89 0.37
C THR A 656 20.99 5.14 0.75
N ILE A 657 20.75 6.28 0.08
CA ILE A 657 21.44 7.53 0.40
C ILE A 657 21.07 8.05 1.80
N VAL A 658 19.79 8.00 2.18
CA VAL A 658 19.31 8.47 3.50
C VAL A 658 19.83 7.59 4.63
N ALA A 659 19.95 6.28 4.41
CA ALA A 659 20.52 5.34 5.39
C ALA A 659 21.98 5.65 5.77
N HIS A 660 22.74 6.36 4.92
CA HIS A 660 24.09 6.83 5.27
C HIS A 660 24.07 7.95 6.33
N TYR A 661 22.94 8.65 6.52
CA TYR A 661 22.82 9.79 7.43
C TYR A 661 22.00 9.49 8.68
N SER A 662 21.02 8.59 8.62
CA SER A 662 20.14 8.29 9.75
C SER A 662 19.74 6.82 9.82
N PRO A 663 19.66 6.22 11.02
CA PRO A 663 19.13 4.87 11.23
C PRO A 663 17.59 4.83 11.22
N ILE A 664 16.91 5.96 11.11
CA ILE A 664 15.45 6.04 11.08
C ILE A 664 14.95 5.59 9.71
N SER A 665 13.95 4.70 9.68
CA SER A 665 13.40 4.21 8.42
C SER A 665 12.58 5.28 7.70
N PRO A 666 12.50 5.25 6.35
CA PRO A 666 11.68 6.20 5.59
C PRO A 666 10.22 6.30 6.05
N GLU A 667 9.62 5.18 6.46
CA GLU A 667 8.25 5.15 6.98
C GLU A 667 8.13 5.90 8.31
N ASP A 668 9.11 5.75 9.22
CA ASP A 668 9.11 6.44 10.50
C ASP A 668 9.23 7.97 10.32
N PHE A 669 10.04 8.42 9.35
CA PHE A 669 10.08 9.85 8.97
C PHE A 669 8.72 10.35 8.47
N ASN A 670 8.03 9.55 7.66
CA ASN A 670 6.69 9.86 7.18
C ASN A 670 5.68 9.99 8.32
N ASP A 671 5.80 9.19 9.38
CA ASP A 671 4.93 9.26 10.55
C ASP A 671 5.32 10.39 11.54
N GLY A 672 6.46 11.05 11.34
CA GLY A 672 6.91 12.21 12.10
C GLY A 672 8.01 11.93 13.12
N ALA A 673 8.73 10.82 13.00
CA ALA A 673 10.02 10.67 13.66
C ALA A 673 10.98 11.74 13.15
N PHE A 674 11.84 12.23 14.04
CA PHE A 674 12.73 13.34 13.72
C PHE A 674 14.15 13.04 14.18
N ASP A 675 15.12 13.21 13.27
CA ASP A 675 16.54 13.08 13.58
C ASP A 675 17.12 14.43 14.02
N ILE A 676 17.18 14.61 15.34
CA ILE A 676 17.63 15.87 15.98
C ILE A 676 19.12 16.13 15.70
N GLU A 677 19.94 15.08 15.68
CA GLU A 677 21.38 15.22 15.49
C GLU A 677 21.68 15.61 14.04
N TRP A 678 21.09 14.91 13.07
CA TRP A 678 21.24 15.24 11.65
C TRP A 678 20.74 16.66 11.36
N PHE A 679 19.60 17.08 11.94
CA PHE A 679 19.12 18.45 11.83
C PHE A 679 20.12 19.47 12.38
N LYS A 680 20.58 19.31 13.63
CA LYS A 680 21.51 20.24 14.28
C LYS A 680 22.82 20.36 13.50
N GLN A 681 23.37 19.23 13.05
CA GLN A 681 24.59 19.23 12.24
C GLN A 681 24.38 19.97 10.90
N SER A 682 23.26 19.71 10.22
CA SER A 682 22.90 20.37 8.95
C SER A 682 22.71 21.88 9.13
N TYR A 683 22.02 22.29 10.19
CA TYR A 683 21.76 23.69 10.51
C TYR A 683 23.04 24.45 10.87
N ASN A 684 23.90 23.86 11.69
CA ASN A 684 25.15 24.47 12.13
C ASN A 684 26.17 24.63 10.98
N GLU A 685 26.22 23.68 10.05
CA GLU A 685 27.15 23.75 8.90
C GLU A 685 26.72 24.80 7.86
N LEU A 686 25.42 24.93 7.60
CA LEU A 686 24.89 25.90 6.62
C LEU A 686 24.77 27.32 7.17
N GLY A 687 24.41 27.47 8.45
CA GLY A 687 24.02 28.74 9.05
C GLY A 687 22.56 29.14 8.73
N GLU A 688 22.01 30.01 9.56
CA GLU A 688 20.57 30.36 9.57
C GLU A 688 20.07 30.92 8.23
N GLU A 689 20.80 31.85 7.62
CA GLU A 689 20.38 32.50 6.37
C GLU A 689 20.28 31.51 5.20
N ARG A 690 21.31 30.68 5.01
CA ARG A 690 21.35 29.68 3.93
C ARG A 690 20.37 28.54 4.18
N PHE A 691 20.20 28.14 5.44
CA PHE A 691 19.19 27.15 5.81
C PHE A 691 17.78 27.65 5.49
N ALA A 692 17.47 28.93 5.76
CA ALA A 692 16.18 29.53 5.41
C ALA A 692 15.92 29.54 3.90
N ILE A 693 16.93 29.81 3.07
CA ILE A 693 16.81 29.73 1.61
C ILE A 693 16.53 28.30 1.14
N LEU A 694 17.27 27.33 1.66
CA LEU A 694 17.09 25.91 1.30
C LEU A 694 15.72 25.38 1.76
N TYR A 695 15.29 25.79 2.95
CA TYR A 695 13.99 25.50 3.52
C TYR A 695 12.85 25.99 2.62
N ASP A 696 12.96 27.22 2.11
CA ASP A 696 12.05 27.82 1.13
C ASP A 696 11.92 27.02 -0.19
N CYS A 697 12.95 26.26 -0.53
CA CYS A 697 13.02 25.39 -1.71
C CYS A 697 12.44 24.00 -1.45
N ALA A 698 12.46 23.53 -0.20
CA ALA A 698 12.03 22.17 0.17
C ALA A 698 10.53 21.88 -0.09
N LYS A 699 9.72 22.94 -0.27
CA LYS A 699 8.31 22.83 -0.69
C LYS A 699 8.10 22.10 -2.01
N TYR A 700 9.13 21.93 -2.84
CA TYR A 700 9.05 21.22 -4.11
C TYR A 700 9.24 19.69 -3.97
N ILE A 701 9.62 19.20 -2.79
CA ILE A 701 9.83 17.76 -2.53
C ILE A 701 8.49 17.01 -2.42
N SER A 702 7.46 17.60 -1.79
CA SER A 702 6.17 16.93 -1.54
C SER A 702 4.98 17.66 -2.15
N ALA A 703 3.90 16.92 -2.40
CA ALA A 703 2.60 17.47 -2.79
C ALA A 703 1.86 18.09 -1.60
N GLY A 704 1.96 17.44 -0.43
CA GLY A 704 1.18 17.76 0.76
C GLY A 704 1.80 18.80 1.70
N ALA A 705 1.20 18.90 2.88
CA ALA A 705 1.60 19.81 3.96
C ALA A 705 2.86 19.36 4.73
N ASN A 706 3.55 18.31 4.28
CA ASN A 706 4.73 17.74 4.96
C ASN A 706 5.87 18.74 5.11
N HIS A 707 6.07 19.64 4.13
CA HIS A 707 7.04 20.73 4.26
C HIS A 707 6.71 21.65 5.46
N ARG A 708 5.43 22.00 5.67
CA ARG A 708 4.99 22.79 6.84
C ARG A 708 5.17 22.04 8.15
N ARG A 709 4.97 20.72 8.16
CA ARG A 709 5.25 19.87 9.33
C ARG A 709 6.75 19.89 9.67
N SER A 710 7.62 19.72 8.67
CA SER A 710 9.07 19.84 8.84
C SER A 710 9.47 21.24 9.32
N GLN A 711 8.75 22.31 8.91
CA GLN A 711 8.91 23.65 9.47
C GLN A 711 8.71 23.65 10.97
N LEU A 712 7.56 23.13 11.37
CA LEU A 712 7.10 23.19 12.74
C LEU A 712 8.05 22.41 13.65
N PHE A 713 8.62 21.31 13.16
CA PHE A 713 9.64 20.53 13.85
C PHE A 713 10.98 21.26 13.97
N ALA A 714 11.45 21.90 12.89
CA ALA A 714 12.65 22.72 12.93
C ALA A 714 12.50 23.91 13.90
N ASP A 715 11.37 24.63 13.84
CA ASP A 715 11.06 25.75 14.72
C ASP A 715 10.94 25.31 16.19
N ALA A 716 10.39 24.11 16.43
CA ALA A 716 10.35 23.52 17.78
C ALA A 716 11.76 23.36 18.33
N ILE A 717 12.67 22.73 17.59
CA ILE A 717 14.06 22.43 18.05
C ILE A 717 14.89 23.69 18.20
N LEU A 718 14.67 24.70 17.34
CA LEU A 718 15.34 26.00 17.46
C LEU A 718 14.81 26.83 18.64
N GLY A 719 13.81 26.34 19.39
CA GLY A 719 13.23 27.04 20.53
C GLY A 719 12.36 28.25 20.14
N LYS A 720 11.89 28.31 18.88
CA LYS A 720 11.02 29.39 18.38
C LYS A 720 9.56 29.21 18.80
N LEU A 721 9.20 28.04 19.33
CA LEU A 721 7.85 27.71 19.79
C LEU A 721 7.76 27.74 21.32
N ASP A 722 6.71 28.37 21.84
CA ASP A 722 6.39 28.41 23.26
C ASP A 722 5.67 27.13 23.72
N LEU A 723 6.13 26.56 24.84
CA LEU A 723 5.69 25.27 25.34
C LEU A 723 4.23 25.28 25.82
N GLU A 724 3.81 26.34 26.53
CA GLU A 724 2.42 26.48 27.03
C GLU A 724 1.43 26.73 25.89
N THR A 725 1.81 27.54 24.90
CA THR A 725 0.98 27.79 23.71
C THR A 725 0.73 26.51 22.92
N ILE A 726 1.77 25.68 22.72
CA ILE A 726 1.64 24.39 22.04
C ILE A 726 0.80 23.43 22.87
N LYS A 727 1.01 23.36 24.19
CA LYS A 727 0.22 22.54 25.12
C LYS A 727 -1.28 22.87 25.05
N ASN A 728 -1.63 24.15 25.14
CA ASN A 728 -3.03 24.60 25.04
C ASN A 728 -3.64 24.26 23.68
N SER A 729 -2.88 24.43 22.60
CA SER A 729 -3.35 24.03 21.27
C SER A 729 -3.57 22.52 21.11
N ILE A 730 -2.83 21.66 21.82
CA ILE A 730 -3.02 20.21 21.81
C ILE A 730 -4.34 19.86 22.51
N VAL A 731 -4.60 20.48 23.68
CA VAL A 731 -5.81 20.26 24.47
C VAL A 731 -7.06 20.75 23.72
N GLU A 732 -7.02 21.95 23.14
CA GLU A 732 -8.18 22.56 22.46
C GLU A 732 -8.43 21.98 21.06
N LYS A 733 -7.39 21.89 20.22
CA LYS A 733 -7.53 21.61 18.77
C LYS A 733 -7.16 20.19 18.38
N ARG A 734 -6.64 19.38 19.30
CA ARG A 734 -6.23 17.97 19.07
C ARG A 734 -5.30 17.80 17.85
N ASN A 735 -4.37 18.73 17.68
CA ASN A 735 -3.48 18.76 16.52
C ASN A 735 -2.32 17.77 16.68
N LYS A 736 -2.30 16.71 15.84
CA LYS A 736 -1.26 15.66 15.83
C LYS A 736 0.16 16.21 15.65
N ASN A 737 0.33 17.20 14.77
CA ASN A 737 1.64 17.79 14.52
C ASN A 737 2.14 18.58 15.73
N HIS A 738 1.25 19.25 16.46
CA HIS A 738 1.61 19.97 17.68
C HIS A 738 2.04 19.01 18.80
N LEU A 739 1.40 17.84 18.91
CA LEU A 739 1.81 16.79 19.86
C LEU A 739 3.25 16.31 19.59
N LEU A 740 3.60 16.11 18.31
CA LEU A 740 4.97 15.76 17.91
C LEU A 740 5.95 16.91 18.20
N CYS A 741 5.56 18.17 17.94
CA CYS A 741 6.41 19.33 18.24
C CYS A 741 6.70 19.49 19.73
N TYR A 742 5.71 19.23 20.59
CA TYR A 742 5.85 19.33 22.04
C TYR A 742 7.03 18.48 22.56
N SER A 743 7.26 17.32 21.94
CA SER A 743 8.40 16.44 22.26
C SER A 743 9.76 16.94 21.75
N LEU A 744 9.77 17.84 20.77
CA LEU A 744 10.96 18.36 20.08
C LEU A 744 11.45 19.72 20.59
N ILE A 745 10.62 20.45 21.34
CA ILE A 745 11.04 21.70 22.00
C ILE A 745 12.27 21.40 22.89
N PRO A 746 13.35 22.21 22.89
CA PRO A 746 14.53 22.00 23.71
C PRO A 746 14.20 21.65 25.15
N VAL A 747 14.87 20.61 25.66
CA VAL A 747 14.71 20.14 27.04
C VAL A 747 15.93 20.57 27.84
N ASP A 748 15.70 21.01 29.08
CA ASP A 748 16.80 21.27 30.00
C ASP A 748 17.36 19.92 30.51
N HIS A 749 18.48 19.49 29.93
CA HIS A 749 19.16 18.24 30.31
C HIS A 749 19.65 18.23 31.77
N THR A 750 19.74 19.38 32.42
CA THR A 750 20.13 19.48 33.84
C THR A 750 18.93 19.37 34.78
N ASN A 751 17.71 19.64 34.28
CA ASN A 751 16.47 19.59 35.04
C ASN A 751 15.59 18.40 34.63
N LYS A 752 15.84 17.26 35.26
CA LYS A 752 15.06 16.03 35.04
C LYS A 752 13.54 16.19 35.29
N LYS A 753 13.09 17.22 36.01
CA LYS A 753 11.65 17.49 36.22
C LYS A 753 10.93 17.97 34.95
N ASP A 754 11.62 18.67 34.05
CA ASP A 754 11.04 19.10 32.76
C ASP A 754 10.71 17.89 31.89
N VAL A 755 11.66 16.94 31.78
CA VAL A 755 11.46 15.67 31.06
C VAL A 755 10.26 14.90 31.63
N LEU A 756 10.15 14.83 32.96
CA LEU A 756 9.07 14.13 33.65
C LEU A 756 7.70 14.75 33.34
N PHE A 757 7.58 16.08 33.44
CA PHE A 757 6.34 16.79 33.12
C PHE A 757 5.88 16.57 31.68
N ARG A 758 6.81 16.62 30.72
CA ARG A 758 6.50 16.39 29.30
C ARG A 758 6.12 14.95 29.03
N TYR A 759 6.80 14.00 29.67
CA TYR A 759 6.46 12.58 29.62
C TYR A 759 5.03 12.35 30.14
N GLU A 760 4.66 12.92 31.28
CA GLU A 760 3.31 12.81 31.84
C GLU A 760 2.25 13.36 30.88
N PHE A 761 2.44 14.57 30.35
CA PHE A 761 1.50 15.17 29.41
C PHE A 761 1.28 14.34 28.14
N LEU A 762 2.36 13.81 27.53
CA LEU A 762 2.26 12.94 26.36
C LEU A 762 1.52 11.63 26.67
N ARG A 763 1.64 11.12 27.91
CA ARG A 763 0.97 9.89 28.34
C ARG A 763 -0.51 10.12 28.68
N GLU A 764 -0.85 11.27 29.25
CA GLU A 764 -2.24 11.65 29.58
C GLU A 764 -3.07 11.99 28.34
N SER A 765 -2.42 12.40 27.24
CA SER A 765 -3.06 12.72 25.96
C SER A 765 -3.75 11.52 25.26
N LYS A 766 -3.85 10.35 25.90
CA LYS A 766 -4.43 9.09 25.36
C LYS A 766 -5.95 8.95 25.51
N THR A 767 -6.64 9.89 26.14
CA THR A 767 -8.02 9.73 26.65
C THR A 767 -9.14 10.07 25.64
N PHE A 768 -9.09 9.64 24.37
CA PHE A 768 -10.17 9.98 23.41
C PHE A 768 -10.64 8.82 22.48
N GLY A 769 -11.76 9.02 21.77
CA GLY A 769 -12.76 8.03 21.31
C GLY A 769 -12.32 6.83 20.43
N ALA A 770 -13.21 5.82 20.33
CA ALA A 770 -12.93 4.45 19.89
C ALA A 770 -12.28 4.29 18.50
N GLN A 771 -12.60 5.13 17.52
CA GLN A 771 -12.12 5.00 16.12
C GLN A 771 -10.75 5.67 15.86
N ARG A 772 -10.28 6.61 16.70
CA ARG A 772 -9.02 7.37 16.47
C ARG A 772 -7.84 6.98 17.38
N ARG A 773 -8.07 6.14 18.40
CA ARG A 773 -7.02 5.70 19.33
C ARG A 773 -5.80 5.06 18.67
N ALA A 774 -5.94 4.32 17.57
CA ALA A 774 -4.81 3.62 16.96
C ALA A 774 -3.83 4.59 16.31
N THR A 775 -4.33 5.52 15.48
CA THR A 775 -3.50 6.56 14.86
C THR A 775 -2.93 7.52 15.90
N GLU A 776 -3.69 7.86 16.94
CA GLU A 776 -3.20 8.71 18.03
C GLU A 776 -2.19 8.00 18.92
N ALA A 777 -2.35 6.69 19.19
CA ALA A 777 -1.36 5.90 19.90
C ALA A 777 -0.04 5.81 19.13
N LYS A 778 -0.09 5.67 17.79
CA LYS A 778 1.08 5.75 16.90
C LYS A 778 1.79 7.09 17.04
N VAL A 779 1.04 8.21 16.97
CA VAL A 779 1.61 9.57 17.12
C VAL A 779 2.21 9.78 18.52
N VAL A 780 1.57 9.29 19.60
CA VAL A 780 2.12 9.37 20.96
C VAL A 780 3.39 8.55 21.11
N MET A 781 3.46 7.36 20.50
CA MET A 781 4.67 6.53 20.50
C MET A 781 5.83 7.25 19.82
N ILE A 782 5.58 7.88 18.68
CA ILE A 782 6.58 8.67 17.95
C ILE A 782 6.97 9.93 18.74
N ALA A 783 6.02 10.62 19.37
CA ALA A 783 6.31 11.76 20.25
C ALA A 783 7.17 11.34 21.45
N LEU A 784 6.92 10.18 22.06
CA LEU A 784 7.75 9.64 23.13
C LEU A 784 9.15 9.25 22.62
N ALA A 785 9.26 8.70 21.41
CA ALA A 785 10.54 8.39 20.78
C ALA A 785 11.35 9.66 20.48
N ASN A 786 10.69 10.70 19.98
CA ASN A 786 11.28 12.01 19.78
C ASN A 786 11.71 12.64 21.11
N LEU A 787 10.89 12.56 22.17
CA LEU A 787 11.25 13.03 23.51
C LEU A 787 12.45 12.26 24.07
N ALA A 788 12.50 10.94 23.90
CA ALA A 788 13.62 10.10 24.33
C ALA A 788 14.92 10.54 23.67
N ARG A 789 14.93 10.69 22.33
CA ARG A 789 16.08 11.22 21.59
C ARG A 789 16.45 12.63 22.03
N ASN A 790 15.45 13.51 22.19
CA ASN A 790 15.65 14.90 22.62
C ASN A 790 16.24 15.00 24.02
N ALA A 791 15.86 14.11 24.94
CA ALA A 791 16.37 14.07 26.31
C ALA A 791 17.66 13.24 26.45
N GLY A 792 18.19 12.66 25.36
CA GLY A 792 19.45 11.90 25.35
C GLY A 792 19.34 10.42 25.74
N TYR A 793 18.14 9.85 25.75
CA TYR A 793 17.92 8.42 25.95
C TYR A 793 18.03 7.65 24.64
N LYS A 794 18.55 6.42 24.71
CA LYS A 794 18.69 5.52 23.56
C LYS A 794 17.33 5.10 22.97
N ASP A 795 16.30 4.97 23.80
CA ASP A 795 14.94 4.61 23.41
C ASP A 795 13.89 5.05 24.45
N VAL A 796 12.62 4.85 24.09
CA VAL A 796 11.44 5.18 24.91
C VAL A 796 11.39 4.36 26.19
N ILE A 797 11.90 3.13 26.16
CA ILE A 797 11.83 2.19 27.29
C ILE A 797 12.68 2.74 28.43
N ARG A 798 13.93 3.10 28.14
CA ARG A 798 14.87 3.70 29.11
C ARG A 798 14.38 5.03 29.66
N LEU A 799 13.82 5.89 28.80
CA LEU A 799 13.15 7.12 29.24
C LEU A 799 12.04 6.81 30.23
N THR A 800 11.15 5.89 29.88
CA THR A 800 9.98 5.52 30.69
C THR A 800 10.40 5.04 32.09
N TRP A 801 11.42 4.19 32.18
CA TRP A 801 11.90 3.68 33.47
C TRP A 801 12.56 4.75 34.34
N ASP A 802 13.39 5.64 33.78
CA ASP A 802 13.98 6.74 34.57
C ASP A 802 12.88 7.69 35.09
N MET A 803 11.86 8.00 34.28
CA MET A 803 10.74 8.85 34.69
C MET A 803 9.91 8.21 35.81
N GLU A 804 9.57 6.92 35.68
CA GLU A 804 8.81 6.18 36.69
C GLU A 804 9.61 5.97 38.00
N ALA A 805 10.94 5.85 37.92
CA ALA A 805 11.82 5.78 39.10
C ALA A 805 11.91 7.11 39.85
N GLN A 806 12.05 8.23 39.13
CA GLN A 806 12.13 9.57 39.75
C GLN A 806 10.87 9.92 40.53
N LYS A 807 9.71 9.53 40.01
CA LYS A 807 8.41 9.73 40.67
C LYS A 807 8.30 9.00 42.01
N MET A 808 9.05 7.92 42.20
CA MET A 808 9.01 7.13 43.44
C MET A 808 9.53 7.92 44.65
N ASN A 809 10.44 8.87 44.46
CA ASN A 809 10.97 9.69 45.56
C ASN A 809 9.88 10.51 46.25
N ASP A 810 8.89 11.00 45.50
CA ASP A 810 7.76 11.77 46.03
C ASP A 810 6.78 10.90 46.83
N VAL A 811 6.81 9.58 46.61
CA VAL A 811 5.94 8.57 47.23
C VAL A 811 6.50 8.06 48.57
N LEU A 812 7.82 8.11 48.78
CA LEU A 812 8.50 7.53 49.95
C LEU A 812 7.92 8.02 51.29
N GLN A 813 7.50 9.29 51.38
CA GLN A 813 6.90 9.88 52.59
C GLN A 813 5.56 9.24 52.99
N TYR A 814 4.85 8.59 52.07
CA TYR A 814 3.55 7.95 52.33
C TYR A 814 3.68 6.49 52.79
N LEU A 815 4.88 5.88 52.64
CA LEU A 815 5.17 4.53 53.13
C LEU A 815 5.42 4.49 54.64
N GLN A 816 5.66 5.64 55.27
CA GLN A 816 5.84 5.76 56.72
C GLN A 816 4.50 5.82 57.44
N LEU A 817 4.44 5.27 58.65
CA LEU A 817 3.26 5.30 59.50
C LEU A 817 2.96 6.74 59.94
N LYS A 818 1.82 7.28 59.52
CA LYS A 818 1.34 8.61 59.94
C LYS A 818 0.13 8.51 60.84
N GLN A 819 0.22 9.14 62.01
CA GLN A 819 -0.89 9.26 62.96
C GLN A 819 -1.82 10.41 62.54
N LEU A 820 -3.11 10.13 62.36
CA LEU A 820 -4.13 11.10 61.97
C LEU A 820 -4.96 11.60 63.14
N ASP A 821 -5.07 10.81 64.20
CA ASP A 821 -5.82 11.09 65.42
C ASP A 821 -5.27 10.21 66.58
N GLU A 822 -5.71 10.41 67.82
CA GLU A 822 -5.28 9.59 68.98
C GLU A 822 -5.52 8.09 68.75
N GLU A 823 -6.57 7.74 67.99
CA GLU A 823 -6.95 6.35 67.74
C GLU A 823 -6.49 5.77 66.39
N LEU A 824 -6.13 6.58 65.37
CA LEU A 824 -6.01 6.12 63.98
C LEU A 824 -4.65 6.48 63.35
N SER A 825 -3.94 5.47 62.86
CA SER A 825 -2.75 5.64 62.01
C SER A 825 -2.92 4.94 60.66
N VAL A 826 -2.35 5.54 59.62
CA VAL A 826 -2.43 5.07 58.24
C VAL A 826 -1.05 5.06 57.60
N GLN A 827 -0.82 4.12 56.71
CA GLN A 827 0.36 4.07 55.85
C GLN A 827 0.02 3.44 54.51
N LEU A 828 0.77 3.81 53.48
CA LEU A 828 0.81 3.08 52.22
C LEU A 828 1.71 1.86 52.39
N THR A 829 1.28 0.70 51.91
CA THR A 829 2.08 -0.54 51.90
C THR A 829 2.13 -1.09 50.50
N ILE A 830 3.28 -1.62 50.11
CA ILE A 830 3.44 -2.37 48.86
C ILE A 830 3.47 -3.85 49.24
N GLU A 831 2.53 -4.62 48.71
CA GLU A 831 2.45 -6.06 48.93
C GLU A 831 3.64 -6.79 48.28
N GLU A 832 3.87 -8.06 48.65
CA GLU A 832 4.93 -8.92 48.07
C GLU A 832 4.85 -9.09 46.54
N GLN A 833 3.71 -8.71 45.93
CA GLN A 833 3.49 -8.75 44.48
C GLN A 833 3.63 -7.38 43.81
N GLY A 834 4.09 -6.34 44.53
CA GLY A 834 4.25 -4.99 44.00
C GLY A 834 2.98 -4.13 44.00
N LYS A 835 1.84 -4.65 44.49
CA LYS A 835 0.58 -3.89 44.55
C LYS A 835 0.55 -2.95 45.75
N ALA A 836 0.20 -1.69 45.51
CA ALA A 836 0.01 -0.71 46.57
C ALA A 836 -1.38 -0.84 47.23
N ASP A 837 -1.39 -0.90 48.56
CA ASP A 837 -2.60 -0.83 49.40
C ASP A 837 -2.41 0.15 50.57
N ILE A 838 -3.50 0.49 51.26
CA ILE A 838 -3.48 1.37 52.44
C ILE A 838 -3.73 0.52 53.67
N LYS A 839 -2.73 0.43 54.55
CA LYS A 839 -2.84 -0.23 55.85
C LYS A 839 -3.33 0.78 56.89
N ILE A 840 -4.36 0.39 57.64
CA ILE A 840 -5.03 1.24 58.64
C ILE A 840 -4.95 0.54 59.99
N LEU A 841 -4.45 1.23 61.00
CA LEU A 841 -4.36 0.74 62.38
C LEU A 841 -5.22 1.64 63.28
N LYS A 842 -6.19 1.04 63.97
CA LYS A 842 -6.98 1.69 65.02
C LYS A 842 -6.59 1.11 66.39
N ASN A 843 -6.08 1.93 67.31
CA ASN A 843 -5.57 1.49 68.62
C ASN A 843 -4.64 0.25 68.52
N GLY A 844 -3.76 0.23 67.51
CA GLY A 844 -2.85 -0.89 67.23
C GLY A 844 -3.46 -2.10 66.51
N LYS A 845 -4.77 -2.13 66.24
CA LYS A 845 -5.44 -3.23 65.49
C LYS A 845 -5.74 -2.85 64.04
N ALA A 846 -5.48 -3.75 63.10
CA ALA A 846 -5.71 -3.52 61.67
C ALA A 846 -7.22 -3.47 61.32
N LEU A 847 -7.63 -2.47 60.55
CA LEU A 847 -9.01 -2.33 60.03
C LEU A 847 -9.09 -2.68 58.54
N LYS A 848 -10.20 -3.30 58.12
CA LYS A 848 -10.47 -3.66 56.71
C LYS A 848 -10.89 -2.48 55.82
N SER A 849 -11.35 -1.37 56.39
CA SER A 849 -11.88 -0.24 55.61
C SER A 849 -11.72 1.08 56.35
N ILE A 850 -11.55 2.17 55.60
CA ILE A 850 -11.49 3.54 56.13
C ILE A 850 -12.82 3.90 56.81
N PRO A 851 -12.84 4.27 58.11
CA PRO A 851 -14.07 4.68 58.79
C PRO A 851 -14.71 5.90 58.13
N ALA A 852 -16.04 5.98 58.14
CA ALA A 852 -16.80 7.00 57.42
C ALA A 852 -16.40 8.45 57.78
N LYS A 853 -16.06 8.71 59.06
CA LYS A 853 -15.61 10.01 59.58
C LYS A 853 -14.35 10.53 58.88
N TYR A 854 -13.44 9.66 58.45
CA TYR A 854 -12.12 10.04 57.92
C TYR A 854 -12.04 9.93 56.38
N LYS A 855 -13.11 9.51 55.69
CA LYS A 855 -13.11 9.35 54.22
C LYS A 855 -12.81 10.63 53.43
N LYS A 856 -13.14 11.80 54.01
CA LYS A 856 -12.94 13.15 53.44
C LYS A 856 -11.71 13.88 54.00
N HIS A 857 -10.90 13.23 54.83
CA HIS A 857 -9.70 13.86 55.37
C HIS A 857 -8.66 14.06 54.25
N ASP A 858 -8.09 15.26 54.12
CA ASP A 858 -7.21 15.63 53.00
C ASP A 858 -6.08 14.62 52.77
N TYR A 859 -5.35 14.25 53.84
CA TYR A 859 -4.30 13.23 53.75
C TYR A 859 -4.77 11.85 53.24
N ILE A 860 -6.02 11.45 53.54
CA ILE A 860 -6.61 10.20 53.04
C ILE A 860 -7.03 10.32 51.57
N VAL A 861 -7.46 11.50 51.13
CA VAL A 861 -7.74 11.78 49.71
C VAL A 861 -6.44 11.69 48.92
N THR A 862 -5.37 12.36 49.36
CA THR A 862 -4.05 12.28 48.73
C THR A 862 -3.49 10.85 48.75
N LEU A 863 -3.62 10.10 49.86
CA LEU A 863 -3.22 8.69 49.91
C LEU A 863 -3.97 7.82 48.88
N LYS A 864 -5.24 8.10 48.61
CA LYS A 864 -6.01 7.38 47.57
C LYS A 864 -5.54 7.73 46.17
N GLU A 865 -5.19 8.99 45.92
CA GLU A 865 -4.62 9.44 44.65
C GLU A 865 -3.27 8.75 44.41
N VAL A 866 -2.36 8.82 45.38
CA VAL A 866 -1.05 8.14 45.32
C VAL A 866 -1.20 6.62 45.18
N LYS A 867 -2.14 5.99 45.90
CA LYS A 867 -2.46 4.57 45.72
C LYS A 867 -2.91 4.27 44.28
N THR A 868 -3.78 5.10 43.72
CA THR A 868 -4.29 4.92 42.36
C THR A 868 -3.17 5.06 41.33
N GLU A 869 -2.28 6.01 41.55
CA GLU A 869 -1.09 6.24 40.74
C GLU A 869 -0.11 5.06 40.77
N LEU A 870 0.26 4.57 41.96
CA LEU A 870 1.11 3.38 42.09
C LEU A 870 0.47 2.13 41.51
N ARG A 871 -0.85 1.98 41.66
CA ARG A 871 -1.59 0.88 41.01
C ARG A 871 -1.51 1.00 39.48
N ASN A 872 -1.64 2.21 38.93
CA ASN A 872 -1.49 2.43 37.50
C ASN A 872 -0.04 2.19 37.07
N GLN A 873 0.95 2.56 37.89
CA GLN A 873 2.37 2.26 37.66
C GLN A 873 2.63 0.75 37.61
N TYR A 874 2.07 -0.01 38.56
CA TYR A 874 2.14 -1.47 38.57
C TYR A 874 1.57 -2.07 37.27
N ILE A 875 0.37 -1.63 36.84
CA ILE A 875 -0.26 -2.13 35.61
C ILE A 875 0.62 -1.82 34.39
N ARG A 876 1.16 -0.59 34.30
CA ARG A 876 2.05 -0.17 33.21
C ARG A 876 3.34 -0.98 33.17
N ALA A 877 4.00 -1.13 34.32
CA ALA A 877 5.27 -1.85 34.42
C ALA A 877 5.09 -3.32 34.02
N LYS A 878 4.00 -3.95 34.47
CA LYS A 878 3.62 -5.30 34.05
C LYS A 878 3.46 -5.40 32.52
N GLU A 879 2.65 -4.52 31.92
CA GLU A 879 2.40 -4.53 30.46
C GLU A 879 3.69 -4.30 29.65
N GLU A 880 4.57 -3.41 30.11
CA GLU A 880 5.82 -3.09 29.41
C GLU A 880 6.85 -4.21 29.49
N LEU A 881 6.95 -4.89 30.65
CA LEU A 881 7.82 -6.05 30.82
C LEU A 881 7.31 -7.26 30.01
N GLU A 882 5.99 -7.46 29.92
CA GLU A 882 5.42 -8.48 29.04
C GLU A 882 5.75 -8.19 27.58
N ARG A 883 5.53 -6.95 27.11
CA ARG A 883 5.91 -6.54 25.74
C ARG A 883 7.41 -6.69 25.48
N SER A 884 8.24 -6.39 26.47
CA SER A 884 9.69 -6.54 26.35
C SER A 884 10.11 -7.99 26.16
N MET A 885 9.41 -8.95 26.79
CA MET A 885 9.57 -10.38 26.51
C MET A 885 9.05 -10.73 25.10
N GLU A 886 7.86 -10.25 24.73
CA GLU A 886 7.24 -10.51 23.40
C GLU A 886 8.05 -9.94 22.22
N MET A 887 8.88 -8.93 22.45
CA MET A 887 9.73 -8.29 21.42
C MET A 887 11.22 -8.66 21.53
N GLY A 888 11.62 -9.40 22.57
CA GLY A 888 13.03 -9.70 22.83
C GLY A 888 13.88 -8.45 23.07
N ASN A 889 13.36 -7.49 23.85
CA ASN A 889 14.06 -6.26 24.18
C ASN A 889 15.23 -6.53 25.13
N VAL A 890 16.33 -5.82 24.90
CA VAL A 890 17.61 -5.99 25.61
C VAL A 890 17.81 -4.95 26.72
N PHE A 891 18.19 -5.46 27.90
CA PHE A 891 18.48 -4.71 29.12
C PHE A 891 19.98 -4.79 29.43
N THR A 892 20.51 -3.72 30.05
CA THR A 892 21.83 -3.72 30.67
C THR A 892 21.74 -4.00 32.17
N LEU A 893 22.83 -4.47 32.79
CA LEU A 893 22.87 -4.69 34.24
C LEU A 893 22.50 -3.42 35.03
N LYS A 894 23.06 -2.28 34.64
CA LYS A 894 22.79 -0.98 35.29
C LYS A 894 21.31 -0.58 35.21
N GLU A 895 20.65 -0.88 34.10
CA GLU A 895 19.22 -0.64 33.95
C GLU A 895 18.39 -1.50 34.89
N LEU A 896 18.66 -2.81 34.96
CA LEU A 896 17.93 -3.70 35.88
C LEU A 896 18.15 -3.30 37.34
N GLU A 897 19.39 -3.00 37.74
CA GLU A 897 19.70 -2.50 39.08
C GLU A 897 18.89 -1.23 39.42
N THR A 898 18.82 -0.28 38.47
CA THR A 898 18.04 0.95 38.65
C THR A 898 16.54 0.66 38.75
N ILE A 899 16.00 -0.23 37.93
CA ILE A 899 14.56 -0.57 37.96
C ILE A 899 14.22 -1.31 39.26
N THR A 900 15.11 -2.16 39.79
CA THR A 900 14.91 -2.85 41.08
C THR A 900 14.96 -1.94 42.30
N GLN A 901 15.37 -0.67 42.17
CA GLN A 901 15.22 0.31 43.25
C GLN A 901 13.76 0.75 43.44
N ASN A 902 12.91 0.58 42.41
CA ASN A 902 11.49 0.89 42.52
C ASN A 902 10.76 -0.25 43.25
N PRO A 903 10.18 -0.01 44.44
CA PRO A 903 9.56 -1.07 45.24
C PRO A 903 8.25 -1.63 44.64
N VAL A 904 7.63 -0.94 43.67
CA VAL A 904 6.49 -1.47 42.91
C VAL A 904 6.95 -2.44 41.81
N VAL A 905 8.11 -2.18 41.19
CA VAL A 905 8.61 -2.94 40.03
C VAL A 905 9.58 -4.05 40.42
N ALA A 906 10.35 -3.88 41.50
CA ALA A 906 11.29 -4.90 41.99
C ALA A 906 10.63 -6.26 42.27
N PRO A 907 9.42 -6.34 42.87
CA PRO A 907 8.70 -7.60 43.03
C PRO A 907 8.27 -8.23 41.70
N ILE A 908 8.07 -7.41 40.66
CA ILE A 908 7.71 -7.90 39.32
C ILE A 908 8.94 -8.54 38.66
N ILE A 909 10.10 -7.87 38.70
CA ILE A 909 11.36 -8.37 38.12
C ILE A 909 11.83 -9.64 38.82
N SER A 910 11.81 -9.68 40.16
CA SER A 910 12.27 -10.85 40.93
C SER A 910 11.43 -12.11 40.67
N ALA A 911 10.20 -11.96 40.17
CA ALA A 911 9.32 -13.07 39.79
C ALA A 911 9.50 -13.55 38.33
N LEU A 912 10.34 -12.89 37.55
CA LEU A 912 10.59 -13.20 36.14
C LEU A 912 11.92 -13.95 35.95
N ILE A 913 11.96 -14.75 34.88
CA ILE A 913 13.19 -15.42 34.44
C ILE A 913 13.84 -14.55 33.36
N PHE A 914 15.14 -14.34 33.50
CA PHE A 914 15.98 -13.65 32.53
C PHE A 914 16.95 -14.63 31.87
N LYS A 915 17.49 -14.20 30.72
CA LYS A 915 18.49 -14.93 29.94
C LYS A 915 19.71 -14.05 29.70
N VAL A 916 20.89 -14.63 29.88
CA VAL A 916 22.19 -14.07 29.46
C VAL A 916 22.97 -15.18 28.76
N GLY A 917 23.21 -15.05 27.45
CA GLY A 917 23.77 -16.14 26.65
C GLY A 917 22.92 -17.41 26.78
N GLU A 918 23.51 -18.52 27.21
CA GLU A 918 22.80 -19.79 27.47
C GLU A 918 22.27 -19.92 28.91
N HIS A 919 22.57 -18.95 29.79
CA HIS A 919 22.20 -19.01 31.20
C HIS A 919 20.80 -18.41 31.42
N LEU A 920 19.97 -19.15 32.15
CA LEU A 920 18.63 -18.75 32.55
C LEU A 920 18.54 -18.64 34.08
N GLY A 921 17.80 -17.67 34.60
CA GLY A 921 17.59 -17.59 36.04
C GLY A 921 16.79 -16.39 36.52
N PHE A 922 16.48 -16.38 37.81
CA PHE A 922 15.91 -15.22 38.50
C PHE A 922 17.00 -14.17 38.73
N PHE A 923 16.68 -12.90 38.50
CA PHE A 923 17.62 -11.81 38.76
C PHE A 923 17.70 -11.51 40.26
N VAL A 924 18.87 -11.73 40.86
CA VAL A 924 19.15 -11.51 42.29
C VAL A 924 20.54 -10.91 42.45
N ASP A 925 20.63 -9.71 43.02
CA ASP A 925 21.89 -9.02 43.36
C ASP A 925 22.95 -9.03 42.24
N GLY A 926 22.54 -8.68 41.03
CA GLY A 926 23.43 -8.61 39.86
C GLY A 926 23.80 -9.95 39.22
N ALA A 927 23.20 -11.06 39.68
CA ALA A 927 23.40 -12.39 39.16
C ALA A 927 22.08 -13.05 38.71
N LEU A 928 22.18 -14.07 37.85
CA LEU A 928 21.07 -14.99 37.55
C LEU A 928 21.18 -16.24 38.41
N VAL A 929 20.11 -16.59 39.12
CA VAL A 929 20.01 -17.83 39.90
C VAL A 929 19.15 -18.84 39.15
N SER A 930 19.73 -19.96 38.75
CA SER A 930 19.07 -20.99 37.94
C SER A 930 18.05 -21.80 38.75
N SER A 931 17.30 -22.68 38.07
CA SER A 931 16.36 -23.60 38.73
C SER A 931 17.04 -24.60 39.69
N SER A 932 18.32 -24.91 39.47
CA SER A 932 19.19 -25.76 40.30
C SER A 932 19.98 -24.98 41.36
N GLU A 933 19.69 -23.69 41.55
CA GLU A 933 20.37 -22.79 42.50
C GLU A 933 21.84 -22.47 42.14
N GLU A 934 22.22 -22.68 40.88
CA GLU A 934 23.50 -22.21 40.36
C GLU A 934 23.44 -20.70 40.10
N ARG A 935 24.46 -19.98 40.54
CA ARG A 935 24.56 -18.53 40.42
C ARG A 935 25.50 -18.14 39.29
N PHE A 936 25.01 -17.34 38.35
CA PHE A 936 25.76 -16.78 37.24
C PHE A 936 25.90 -15.26 37.39
N GLU A 937 27.11 -14.77 37.60
CA GLU A 937 27.40 -13.34 37.72
C GLU A 937 27.31 -12.65 36.35
N ILE A 938 26.59 -11.53 36.28
CA ILE A 938 26.37 -10.79 35.03
C ILE A 938 27.44 -9.71 34.88
N ASN A 939 28.11 -9.67 33.73
CA ASN A 939 29.08 -8.64 33.40
C ASN A 939 28.41 -7.37 32.86
N LYS A 940 29.12 -6.23 32.94
CA LYS A 940 28.61 -4.93 32.47
C LYS A 940 28.22 -4.88 30.98
N ASN A 941 28.83 -5.73 30.15
CA ASN A 941 28.60 -5.78 28.71
C ASN A 941 27.65 -6.92 28.30
N ASP A 942 27.17 -7.72 29.24
CA ASP A 942 26.29 -8.84 28.94
C ASP A 942 24.91 -8.34 28.50
N VAL A 943 24.35 -9.02 27.51
CA VAL A 943 23.03 -8.73 26.97
C VAL A 943 22.00 -9.53 27.76
N ILE A 944 21.10 -8.83 28.45
CA ILE A 944 20.09 -9.43 29.30
C ILE A 944 18.73 -9.31 28.59
N VAL A 945 17.98 -10.39 28.49
CA VAL A 945 16.59 -10.36 28.00
C VAL A 945 15.67 -11.07 29.00
N ILE A 946 14.39 -10.68 29.02
CA ILE A 946 13.38 -11.47 29.74
C ILE A 946 13.18 -12.76 28.92
N ALA A 947 13.39 -13.92 29.55
CA ALA A 947 13.36 -15.20 28.85
C ALA A 947 11.97 -15.48 28.27
N HIS A 948 11.90 -15.77 26.97
CA HIS A 948 10.68 -16.21 26.32
C HIS A 948 10.49 -17.73 26.51
N PRO A 949 9.27 -18.30 26.47
CA PRO A 949 9.06 -19.75 26.42
C PRO A 949 9.91 -20.50 25.40
N LEU A 950 10.24 -19.84 24.28
CA LEU A 950 11.13 -20.36 23.26
C LEU A 950 12.54 -20.63 23.81
N ASP A 951 13.07 -19.72 24.63
CA ASP A 951 14.37 -19.90 25.30
C ASP A 951 14.32 -21.05 26.30
N LEU A 952 13.24 -21.14 27.08
CA LEU A 952 13.03 -22.22 28.04
C LEU A 952 12.94 -23.58 27.33
N TYR A 953 12.23 -23.65 26.20
CA TYR A 953 12.11 -24.83 25.36
C TYR A 953 13.48 -25.26 24.81
N HIS A 954 14.24 -24.33 24.23
CA HIS A 954 15.57 -24.62 23.69
C HIS A 954 16.58 -25.05 24.76
N SER A 955 16.49 -24.50 25.97
CA SER A 955 17.37 -24.88 27.08
C SER A 955 17.12 -26.29 27.64
N GLY A 956 15.96 -26.89 27.36
CA GLY A 956 15.51 -28.13 28.01
C GLY A 956 15.12 -27.99 29.50
N GLN A 957 15.24 -26.79 30.09
CA GLN A 957 15.00 -26.53 31.51
C GLN A 957 13.56 -26.09 31.82
N TRP A 958 12.67 -26.03 30.82
CA TRP A 958 11.33 -25.46 30.98
C TRP A 958 10.53 -26.12 32.12
N SER A 959 10.54 -27.44 32.20
CA SER A 959 9.85 -28.19 33.26
C SER A 959 10.43 -27.94 34.66
N ASN A 960 11.73 -27.68 34.77
CA ASN A 960 12.40 -27.38 36.04
C ASN A 960 11.97 -26.02 36.59
N TYR A 961 11.84 -25.01 35.73
CA TYR A 961 11.29 -23.71 36.14
C TYR A 961 9.80 -23.77 36.47
N GLN A 962 9.01 -24.57 35.74
CA GLN A 962 7.60 -24.82 36.09
C GLN A 962 7.48 -25.38 37.51
N ARG A 963 8.30 -26.38 37.85
CA ARG A 963 8.37 -26.97 39.19
C ARG A 963 8.80 -25.95 40.25
N LYS A 964 9.89 -25.22 40.01
CA LYS A 964 10.46 -24.25 40.97
C LYS A 964 9.46 -23.15 41.33
N LEU A 965 8.68 -22.64 40.37
CA LEU A 965 7.64 -21.63 40.64
C LEU A 965 6.56 -22.14 41.59
N PHE A 966 6.16 -23.41 41.46
CA PHE A 966 5.21 -24.06 42.36
C PHE A 966 5.80 -24.32 43.74
N ASP A 967 7.05 -24.79 43.83
CA ASP A 967 7.75 -25.04 45.10
C ASP A 967 7.93 -23.74 45.91
N LEU A 968 8.26 -22.63 45.24
CA LEU A 968 8.40 -21.31 45.86
C LEU A 968 7.05 -20.62 46.11
N LYS A 969 5.94 -21.15 45.60
CA LYS A 969 4.61 -20.48 45.55
C LYS A 969 4.69 -19.07 44.94
N LEU A 970 5.60 -18.89 43.98
CA LEU A 970 5.87 -17.63 43.33
C LEU A 970 4.84 -17.39 42.21
N LYS A 971 4.24 -16.21 42.18
CA LYS A 971 3.27 -15.82 41.14
C LYS A 971 3.92 -14.89 40.14
N GLN A 972 4.02 -15.33 38.89
CA GLN A 972 4.51 -14.49 37.82
C GLN A 972 3.53 -13.35 37.51
N PRO A 973 4.02 -12.14 37.20
CA PRO A 973 3.18 -10.98 36.95
C PRO A 973 2.28 -11.15 35.72
N PHE A 974 2.75 -11.88 34.70
CA PHE A 974 2.05 -12.31 33.50
C PHE A 974 2.44 -13.77 33.18
N LYS A 975 1.73 -14.41 32.24
CA LYS A 975 2.12 -15.75 31.76
C LYS A 975 3.46 -15.67 31.03
N GLN A 976 4.54 -16.11 31.69
CA GLN A 976 5.87 -16.33 31.10
C GLN A 976 6.16 -17.83 30.99
N VAL A 977 6.41 -18.52 32.10
CA VAL A 977 6.76 -19.96 32.11
C VAL A 977 5.56 -20.85 31.76
N PHE A 978 4.35 -20.36 32.01
CA PHE A 978 3.10 -21.03 31.65
C PHE A 978 2.40 -20.33 30.48
N ARG A 979 3.19 -19.80 29.54
CA ARG A 979 2.71 -19.22 28.28
C ARG A 979 2.72 -20.26 27.18
N GLU A 980 1.72 -20.20 26.31
CA GLU A 980 1.58 -21.05 25.13
C GLU A 980 2.70 -20.75 24.11
N LEU A 981 3.38 -21.79 23.61
CA LEU A 981 4.44 -21.69 22.59
C LEU A 981 3.97 -22.32 21.27
N TYR A 982 3.96 -21.55 20.20
CA TYR A 982 3.57 -22.02 18.87
C TYR A 982 4.79 -22.05 17.94
N LEU A 983 5.13 -23.23 17.43
CA LEU A 983 6.17 -23.43 16.43
C LEU A 983 5.52 -23.76 15.08
N PRO A 984 6.15 -23.39 13.94
CA PRO A 984 5.70 -23.85 12.63
C PRO A 984 5.64 -25.38 12.58
N ASN A 985 4.54 -25.93 12.06
CA ASN A 985 4.39 -27.37 11.83
C ASN A 985 4.90 -27.75 10.43
N GLU A 986 4.97 -29.06 10.14
CA GLU A 986 5.50 -29.55 8.86
C GLU A 986 4.66 -29.08 7.66
N ASP A 987 3.34 -29.00 7.81
CA ASP A 987 2.45 -28.50 6.76
C ASP A 987 2.71 -27.03 6.43
N GLU A 988 2.81 -26.16 7.44
CA GLU A 988 3.12 -24.72 7.28
C GLU A 988 4.49 -24.49 6.65
N LEU A 989 5.48 -25.32 7.01
CA LEU A 989 6.80 -25.26 6.38
C LEU A 989 6.77 -25.73 4.92
N ALA A 990 5.88 -26.67 4.59
CA ALA A 990 5.68 -27.13 3.22
C ALA A 990 4.92 -26.11 2.35
N LEU A 991 3.95 -25.38 2.92
CA LEU A 991 3.16 -24.35 2.24
C LEU A 991 3.95 -23.05 1.93
N GLY A 992 5.13 -22.86 2.55
CA GLY A 992 6.03 -21.75 2.29
C GLY A 992 5.62 -20.47 3.01
N THR A 993 4.77 -19.64 2.40
CA THR A 993 4.49 -18.27 2.85
C THR A 993 3.19 -18.11 3.66
N ILE A 994 2.40 -19.17 3.79
CA ILE A 994 1.04 -19.12 4.35
C ILE A 994 0.86 -20.12 5.49
N SER A 995 0.19 -19.69 6.57
CA SER A 995 -0.33 -20.58 7.61
C SER A 995 -1.85 -20.67 7.56
N HIS A 996 -2.38 -21.89 7.37
CA HIS A 996 -3.80 -22.23 7.44
C HIS A 996 -4.24 -22.77 8.81
N ARG A 997 -3.41 -22.61 9.85
CA ARG A 997 -3.66 -23.16 11.20
C ARG A 997 -5.04 -22.83 11.76
N TYR A 998 -5.58 -21.66 11.41
CA TYR A 998 -6.89 -21.19 11.86
C TYR A 998 -7.90 -21.03 10.73
N ALA A 999 -7.64 -21.63 9.56
CA ALA A 999 -8.55 -21.59 8.42
C ALA A 999 -9.92 -22.21 8.78
N GLY A 1000 -11.02 -21.59 8.36
CA GLY A 1000 -12.38 -22.06 8.59
C GLY A 1000 -13.03 -21.59 9.89
N HIS A 1001 -12.30 -20.87 10.77
CA HIS A 1001 -12.88 -20.31 11.98
C HIS A 1001 -13.65 -19.02 11.69
N GLN A 1002 -14.99 -19.07 11.84
CA GLN A 1002 -15.85 -17.89 11.82
C GLN A 1002 -15.74 -17.06 13.11
N ILE A 1003 -15.50 -15.76 12.97
CA ILE A 1003 -15.21 -14.86 14.09
C ILE A 1003 -16.07 -13.59 14.07
N GLN A 1004 -16.42 -13.10 15.27
CA GLN A 1004 -17.20 -11.89 15.48
C GLN A 1004 -16.29 -10.66 15.30
N PRO A 1005 -16.52 -9.79 14.29
CA PRO A 1005 -15.58 -8.70 13.95
C PRO A 1005 -15.36 -7.73 15.11
N ARG A 1006 -16.44 -7.28 15.76
CA ARG A 1006 -16.38 -6.30 16.86
C ARG A 1006 -15.56 -6.80 18.05
N LYS A 1007 -15.72 -8.09 18.40
CA LYS A 1007 -14.93 -8.71 19.49
C LYS A 1007 -13.48 -8.91 19.07
N THR A 1008 -13.25 -9.37 17.84
CA THR A 1008 -11.90 -9.56 17.28
C THR A 1008 -11.09 -8.28 17.32
N VAL A 1009 -11.64 -7.19 16.77
CA VAL A 1009 -10.99 -5.88 16.76
C VAL A 1009 -10.72 -5.40 18.20
N ALA A 1010 -11.66 -5.62 19.13
CA ALA A 1010 -11.47 -5.23 20.54
C ALA A 1010 -10.33 -6.01 21.23
N LEU A 1011 -10.19 -7.30 20.95
CA LEU A 1011 -9.14 -8.16 21.52
C LEU A 1011 -7.75 -7.79 20.94
N LEU A 1012 -7.66 -7.66 19.63
CA LEU A 1012 -6.39 -7.46 18.93
C LEU A 1012 -5.85 -6.03 19.05
N LYS A 1013 -6.73 -5.04 19.20
CA LYS A 1013 -6.34 -3.63 19.36
C LYS A 1013 -5.41 -3.39 20.56
N ASN A 1014 -5.64 -4.08 21.67
CA ASN A 1014 -4.77 -3.96 22.86
C ASN A 1014 -3.42 -4.64 22.67
N ARG A 1015 -3.26 -5.46 21.61
CA ARG A 1015 -2.05 -6.20 21.23
C ARG A 1015 -1.35 -5.58 20.02
N LEU A 1016 -1.58 -4.29 19.79
CA LEU A 1016 -0.95 -3.48 18.73
C LEU A 1016 -1.32 -3.86 17.30
N TRP A 1017 -2.38 -4.64 17.11
CA TRP A 1017 -2.95 -4.84 15.78
C TRP A 1017 -3.68 -3.56 15.34
N THR A 1018 -3.58 -3.29 14.04
CA THR A 1018 -4.19 -2.16 13.36
C THR A 1018 -5.19 -2.65 12.34
N VAL A 1019 -6.19 -1.81 12.06
CA VAL A 1019 -7.22 -2.05 11.04
C VAL A 1019 -6.84 -1.24 9.81
N SER A 1020 -6.59 -1.92 8.70
CA SER A 1020 -6.49 -1.34 7.36
C SER A 1020 -7.84 -1.49 6.66
N TYR A 1021 -8.33 -0.40 6.05
CA TYR A 1021 -9.59 -0.39 5.31
C TYR A 1021 -9.52 -1.15 3.98
N GLU A 1022 -8.31 -1.34 3.44
CA GLU A 1022 -8.09 -2.04 2.17
C GLU A 1022 -7.49 -3.43 2.37
N GLU A 1023 -6.77 -3.66 3.47
CA GLU A 1023 -5.94 -4.87 3.66
C GLU A 1023 -6.30 -5.72 4.90
N GLY A 1024 -7.32 -5.34 5.67
CA GLY A 1024 -7.77 -6.09 6.85
C GLY A 1024 -6.97 -5.83 8.14
N LEU A 1025 -6.78 -6.86 8.98
CA LEU A 1025 -6.10 -6.74 10.27
C LEU A 1025 -4.60 -7.05 10.14
N GLN A 1026 -3.75 -6.13 10.63
CA GLN A 1026 -2.30 -6.28 10.54
C GLN A 1026 -1.55 -5.86 11.81
N LYS A 1027 -0.39 -6.46 12.05
CA LYS A 1027 0.57 -6.09 13.10
C LYS A 1027 1.97 -5.94 12.51
N VAL A 1028 2.68 -4.89 12.90
CA VAL A 1028 3.98 -4.50 12.33
C VAL A 1028 5.09 -4.66 13.35
N TYR A 1029 6.16 -5.36 12.98
CA TYR A 1029 7.40 -5.51 13.73
C TYR A 1029 8.51 -4.73 13.02
N TYR A 1030 8.73 -3.50 13.48
CA TYR A 1030 9.62 -2.53 12.81
C TYR A 1030 11.10 -2.95 12.81
N LYS A 1031 11.57 -3.58 13.90
CA LYS A 1031 12.98 -3.97 14.06
C LYS A 1031 13.35 -5.14 13.15
N GLU A 1032 12.43 -6.08 12.97
CA GLU A 1032 12.61 -7.28 12.16
C GLU A 1032 12.11 -7.12 10.72
N ASN A 1033 11.60 -5.93 10.35
CA ASN A 1033 11.04 -5.59 9.04
C ASN A 1033 9.89 -6.51 8.58
N ILE A 1034 9.04 -6.96 9.51
CA ILE A 1034 7.97 -7.92 9.24
C ILE A 1034 6.59 -7.30 9.48
N ILE A 1035 5.65 -7.55 8.57
CA ILE A 1035 4.22 -7.32 8.75
C ILE A 1035 3.51 -8.66 8.80
N ALA A 1036 2.71 -8.91 9.83
CA ALA A 1036 1.80 -10.05 9.89
C ALA A 1036 0.38 -9.59 9.55
N LYS A 1037 -0.31 -10.29 8.63
CA LYS A 1037 -1.69 -10.00 8.22
C LYS A 1037 -2.60 -11.20 8.43
N ILE A 1038 -3.86 -10.94 8.79
CA ILE A 1038 -4.93 -11.95 8.87
C ILE A 1038 -5.88 -11.74 7.69
N PHE A 1039 -6.03 -12.77 6.86
CA PHE A 1039 -6.97 -12.82 5.75
C PHE A 1039 -8.24 -13.56 6.14
N ALA A 1040 -9.37 -13.07 5.66
CA ALA A 1040 -10.67 -13.67 5.94
C ALA A 1040 -11.61 -13.61 4.72
N MET A 1041 -12.42 -14.65 4.56
CA MET A 1041 -13.50 -14.74 3.59
C MET A 1041 -14.61 -13.78 4.06
N ALA A 1042 -14.83 -12.71 3.30
CA ALA A 1042 -15.67 -11.52 3.57
C ALA A 1042 -15.01 -10.35 4.34
N ASP A 1043 -15.39 -9.13 3.94
CA ASP A 1043 -14.84 -7.88 4.43
C ASP A 1043 -15.10 -7.71 5.95
N TRP A 1044 -14.05 -7.39 6.73
CA TRP A 1044 -14.08 -7.21 8.19
C TRP A 1044 -15.15 -6.21 8.67
N LEU A 1045 -15.68 -5.41 7.74
CA LEU A 1045 -16.55 -4.26 7.97
C LEU A 1045 -17.90 -4.35 7.22
N SER A 1046 -18.23 -5.50 6.60
CA SER A 1046 -19.59 -5.71 6.12
C SER A 1046 -20.59 -5.57 7.28
N PRO A 1047 -21.80 -4.99 7.08
CA PRO A 1047 -22.79 -4.87 8.15
C PRO A 1047 -22.96 -6.22 8.83
N ALA A 1048 -22.81 -6.26 10.16
CA ALA A 1048 -22.73 -7.49 10.98
C ALA A 1048 -23.96 -8.41 10.89
N ASP A 1049 -24.93 -8.06 10.06
CA ASP A 1049 -26.22 -8.69 9.86
C ASP A 1049 -26.28 -9.55 8.58
N VAL A 1050 -25.19 -9.66 7.80
CA VAL A 1050 -25.14 -10.47 6.55
C VAL A 1050 -24.40 -11.81 6.76
N GLU A 1051 -23.11 -11.79 7.12
CA GLU A 1051 -22.31 -12.99 7.39
C GLU A 1051 -21.06 -12.63 8.23
N ALA A 1052 -20.62 -13.53 9.11
CA ALA A 1052 -19.43 -13.30 9.92
C ALA A 1052 -18.17 -13.76 9.18
N PRO A 1053 -17.06 -13.00 9.22
CA PRO A 1053 -15.85 -13.35 8.49
C PRO A 1053 -15.26 -14.66 8.98
N THR A 1054 -14.77 -15.45 8.02
CA THR A 1054 -14.10 -16.73 8.27
C THR A 1054 -12.61 -16.55 8.03
N ILE A 1055 -11.75 -16.83 9.02
CA ILE A 1055 -10.30 -16.77 8.83
C ILE A 1055 -9.92 -17.74 7.71
N GLU A 1056 -9.12 -17.29 6.74
CA GLU A 1056 -8.60 -18.11 5.65
C GLU A 1056 -7.14 -18.45 5.87
N ALA A 1057 -6.35 -17.44 6.23
CA ALA A 1057 -4.91 -17.55 6.31
C ALA A 1057 -4.29 -16.45 7.18
N VAL A 1058 -3.09 -16.71 7.67
CA VAL A 1058 -2.18 -15.68 8.15
C VAL A 1058 -0.88 -15.73 7.35
N GLN A 1059 -0.43 -14.56 6.89
CA GLN A 1059 0.75 -14.38 6.05
C GLN A 1059 1.69 -13.32 6.63
N PHE A 1060 2.95 -13.43 6.26
CA PHE A 1060 4.02 -12.52 6.67
C PHE A 1060 4.61 -11.82 5.45
N PHE A 1061 4.87 -10.52 5.57
CA PHE A 1061 5.40 -9.69 4.50
C PHE A 1061 6.63 -8.92 4.98
N ASP A 1062 7.57 -8.70 4.09
CA ASP A 1062 8.66 -7.75 4.29
C ASP A 1062 8.08 -6.33 4.22
N ARG A 1063 8.30 -5.52 5.25
CA ARG A 1063 7.68 -4.20 5.38
C ARG A 1063 8.14 -3.21 4.31
N GLN A 1064 9.36 -3.33 3.79
CA GLN A 1064 9.91 -2.41 2.80
C GLN A 1064 9.47 -2.76 1.38
N THR A 1065 9.50 -4.05 1.05
CA THR A 1065 9.23 -4.54 -0.31
C THR A 1065 7.80 -4.99 -0.52
N TYR A 1066 7.04 -5.19 0.57
CA TYR A 1066 5.70 -5.77 0.60
C TYR A 1066 5.61 -7.17 -0.02
N LYS A 1067 6.75 -7.86 -0.16
CA LYS A 1067 6.81 -9.24 -0.65
C LYS A 1067 6.54 -10.22 0.49
N SER A 1068 5.87 -11.32 0.17
CA SER A 1068 5.63 -12.42 1.10
C SER A 1068 6.95 -13.01 1.61
N VAL A 1069 6.99 -13.35 2.90
CA VAL A 1069 8.15 -13.94 3.59
C VAL A 1069 7.84 -15.40 3.89
N ASP A 1070 8.74 -16.28 3.46
CA ASP A 1070 8.67 -17.71 3.79
C ASP A 1070 8.69 -17.93 5.31
N ILE A 1071 7.81 -18.78 5.83
CA ILE A 1071 7.65 -19.08 7.26
C ILE A 1071 8.96 -19.58 7.88
N THR A 1072 9.84 -20.24 7.10
CA THR A 1072 11.19 -20.65 7.55
C THR A 1072 12.07 -19.47 7.93
N ASN A 1073 11.86 -18.30 7.31
CA ASN A 1073 12.61 -17.07 7.53
C ASN A 1073 11.95 -16.15 8.57
N VAL A 1074 10.72 -16.45 9.02
CA VAL A 1074 10.05 -15.70 10.08
C VAL A 1074 10.67 -16.06 11.44
N PRO A 1075 11.11 -15.08 12.25
CA PRO A 1075 11.60 -15.35 13.60
C PRO A 1075 10.57 -16.13 14.43
N LYS A 1076 10.99 -17.28 14.99
CA LYS A 1076 10.10 -18.19 15.75
C LYS A 1076 9.35 -17.50 16.90
N LEU A 1077 9.98 -16.50 17.52
CA LEU A 1077 9.37 -15.68 18.56
C LEU A 1077 8.17 -14.87 17.99
N ILE A 1078 8.35 -14.20 16.85
CA ILE A 1078 7.27 -13.45 16.17
C ILE A 1078 6.15 -14.39 15.73
N PHE A 1079 6.50 -15.52 15.12
CA PHE A 1079 5.52 -16.53 14.71
C PHE A 1079 4.69 -17.00 15.90
N SER A 1080 5.35 -17.35 17.02
CA SER A 1080 4.67 -17.81 18.23
C SER A 1080 3.68 -16.79 18.78
N GLU A 1081 4.09 -15.52 18.86
CA GLU A 1081 3.26 -14.45 19.41
C GLU A 1081 2.09 -14.07 18.50
N ILE A 1082 2.28 -14.10 17.17
CA ILE A 1082 1.19 -13.91 16.20
C ILE A 1082 0.17 -15.05 16.31
N MET A 1083 0.62 -16.31 16.34
CA MET A 1083 -0.29 -17.45 16.45
C MET A 1083 -1.04 -17.45 17.78
N ARG A 1084 -0.41 -16.96 18.86
CA ARG A 1084 -1.06 -16.77 20.16
C ARG A 1084 -2.11 -15.68 20.16
N ASP A 1085 -1.85 -14.56 19.48
CA ASP A 1085 -2.83 -13.48 19.32
C ASP A 1085 -4.09 -13.98 18.57
N ILE A 1086 -3.91 -14.82 17.56
CA ILE A 1086 -5.00 -15.39 16.77
C ILE A 1086 -5.75 -16.50 17.54
N ASP A 1087 -5.05 -17.36 18.28
CA ASP A 1087 -5.68 -18.37 19.16
C ASP A 1087 -6.63 -17.73 20.20
N LEU A 1088 -6.24 -16.57 20.75
CA LEU A 1088 -7.09 -15.78 21.63
C LEU A 1088 -8.38 -15.31 20.93
N VAL A 1089 -8.28 -14.89 19.67
CA VAL A 1089 -9.44 -14.48 18.87
C VAL A 1089 -10.34 -15.67 18.58
N VAL A 1090 -9.76 -16.79 18.17
CA VAL A 1090 -10.51 -18.01 17.84
C VAL A 1090 -11.27 -18.54 19.05
N SER A 1091 -10.69 -18.54 20.25
CA SER A 1091 -11.41 -19.02 21.45
C SER A 1091 -12.48 -18.05 21.96
N ILE A 1092 -12.25 -16.73 21.93
CA ILE A 1092 -13.16 -15.74 22.56
C ILE A 1092 -14.20 -15.18 21.58
N ALA A 1093 -13.82 -14.98 20.30
CA ALA A 1093 -14.64 -14.28 19.32
C ALA A 1093 -15.39 -15.22 18.36
N HIS A 1094 -15.40 -16.54 18.57
CA HIS A 1094 -16.10 -17.47 17.69
C HIS A 1094 -17.62 -17.20 17.60
N VAL A 1095 -18.21 -17.35 16.41
CA VAL A 1095 -19.61 -17.00 16.12
C VAL A 1095 -20.60 -17.93 16.81
N GLY A 1096 -20.25 -19.21 16.99
CA GLY A 1096 -21.11 -20.20 17.67
C GLY A 1096 -21.30 -19.99 19.17
N GLY A 1097 -20.56 -19.09 19.81
CA GLY A 1097 -20.63 -18.83 21.26
C GLY A 1097 -20.15 -19.97 22.15
N VAL A 1098 -19.89 -21.14 21.56
CA VAL A 1098 -19.21 -22.30 22.15
C VAL A 1098 -17.74 -22.20 21.74
N ASP A 1099 -16.85 -22.35 22.72
CA ASP A 1099 -15.40 -22.38 22.52
C ASP A 1099 -15.07 -23.53 21.54
N PRO A 1100 -14.49 -23.26 20.36
CA PRO A 1100 -13.88 -24.33 19.57
C PRO A 1100 -12.85 -25.06 20.44
N GLU A 1101 -12.64 -26.36 20.21
CA GLU A 1101 -11.78 -27.17 21.09
C GLU A 1101 -10.44 -26.46 21.35
N ALA A 1102 -10.09 -26.25 22.62
CA ALA A 1102 -8.88 -25.51 23.00
C ALA A 1102 -7.65 -26.06 22.27
N SER A 1103 -6.78 -25.17 21.78
CA SER A 1103 -5.58 -25.55 21.03
C SER A 1103 -4.72 -26.55 21.82
N LEU A 1104 -4.02 -27.44 21.09
CA LEU A 1104 -3.13 -28.44 21.69
C LEU A 1104 -2.10 -27.80 22.63
N THR A 1105 -1.58 -26.63 22.26
CA THR A 1105 -0.65 -25.84 23.08
C THR A 1105 -1.28 -25.38 24.39
N THR A 1106 -2.53 -24.93 24.37
CA THR A 1106 -3.29 -24.58 25.58
C THR A 1106 -3.51 -25.79 26.49
N VAL A 1107 -3.81 -26.95 25.90
CA VAL A 1107 -3.98 -28.22 26.64
C VAL A 1107 -2.67 -28.64 27.33
N GLU A 1108 -1.54 -28.59 26.62
CA GLU A 1108 -0.23 -28.93 27.18
C GLU A 1108 0.21 -27.97 28.30
N MET A 1109 -0.06 -26.66 28.15
CA MET A 1109 0.16 -25.68 29.22
C MET A 1109 -0.66 -26.02 30.47
N ARG A 1110 -1.95 -26.31 30.32
CA ARG A 1110 -2.82 -26.71 31.45
C ARG A 1110 -2.39 -28.03 32.07
N LYS A 1111 -1.95 -29.00 31.27
CA LYS A 1111 -1.38 -30.27 31.75
C LYS A 1111 -0.16 -30.04 32.63
N ALA A 1112 0.73 -29.11 32.28
CA ALA A 1112 1.87 -28.74 33.13
C ALA A 1112 1.43 -28.16 34.49
N ILE A 1113 0.44 -27.25 34.49
CA ILE A 1113 -0.12 -26.69 35.74
C ILE A 1113 -0.75 -27.80 36.60
N VAL A 1114 -1.57 -28.66 36.01
CA VAL A 1114 -2.25 -29.75 36.73
C VAL A 1114 -1.22 -30.73 37.32
N ARG A 1115 -0.18 -31.08 36.55
CA ARG A 1115 0.89 -31.99 37.00
C ARG A 1115 1.54 -31.50 38.30
N GLU A 1116 1.93 -30.22 38.33
CA GLU A 1116 2.60 -29.64 39.49
C GLU A 1116 1.62 -29.40 40.65
N ALA A 1117 0.37 -29.03 40.37
CA ALA A 1117 -0.66 -28.88 41.40
C ALA A 1117 -0.99 -30.23 42.09
N VAL A 1118 -1.17 -31.30 41.31
CA VAL A 1118 -1.40 -32.68 41.79
C VAL A 1118 -0.21 -33.15 42.63
N ARG A 1119 1.03 -32.89 42.18
CA ARG A 1119 2.24 -33.20 42.94
C ARG A 1119 2.26 -32.53 44.31
N LEU A 1120 1.98 -31.22 44.38
CA LEU A 1120 1.97 -30.48 45.63
C LEU A 1120 0.83 -30.90 46.59
N MET A 1121 -0.32 -31.26 46.04
CA MET A 1121 -1.47 -31.76 46.80
C MET A 1121 -1.31 -33.22 47.23
N LYS A 1122 -0.29 -33.92 46.73
CA LYS A 1122 0.00 -35.34 47.02
C LYS A 1122 -1.14 -36.29 46.62
N PHE A 1123 -1.81 -36.01 45.50
CA PHE A 1123 -2.79 -36.94 44.95
C PHE A 1123 -2.07 -38.02 44.13
N GLU A 1124 -2.11 -39.26 44.60
CA GLU A 1124 -1.56 -40.43 43.89
C GLU A 1124 -2.58 -41.07 42.93
N ASN A 1125 -3.86 -40.71 43.08
CA ASN A 1125 -4.97 -41.24 42.30
C ASN A 1125 -5.32 -40.40 41.06
N VAL A 1126 -4.42 -39.52 40.61
CA VAL A 1126 -4.60 -38.70 39.40
C VAL A 1126 -3.47 -38.97 38.42
N LYS A 1127 -3.81 -39.46 37.22
CA LYS A 1127 -2.85 -39.74 36.14
C LYS A 1127 -3.16 -38.85 34.93
N LEU A 1128 -2.14 -38.21 34.36
CA LEU A 1128 -2.29 -37.37 33.18
C LEU A 1128 -1.95 -38.17 31.92
N GLU A 1129 -2.93 -38.38 31.04
CA GLU A 1129 -2.78 -39.18 29.82
C GLU A 1129 -3.48 -38.51 28.64
N GLY A 1130 -2.73 -38.24 27.56
CA GLY A 1130 -3.22 -37.48 26.41
C GLY A 1130 -3.78 -36.10 26.82
N LYS A 1131 -5.02 -35.83 26.41
CA LYS A 1131 -5.79 -34.60 26.72
C LYS A 1131 -6.57 -34.68 28.04
N PHE A 1132 -6.42 -35.76 28.83
CA PHE A 1132 -7.24 -36.02 30.01
C PHE A 1132 -6.42 -36.14 31.29
N ALA A 1133 -7.04 -35.74 32.41
CA ALA A 1133 -6.66 -36.18 33.74
C ALA A 1133 -7.59 -37.33 34.17
N GLN A 1134 -7.05 -38.54 34.24
CA GLN A 1134 -7.72 -39.73 34.76
C GLN A 1134 -7.64 -39.74 36.27
N ILE A 1135 -8.75 -40.03 36.95
CA ILE A 1135 -8.88 -39.94 38.40
C ILE A 1135 -9.54 -41.21 38.91
N SER A 1136 -8.82 -41.96 39.76
CA SER A 1136 -9.35 -43.12 40.47
C SER A 1136 -9.91 -42.68 41.82
N GLY A 1137 -11.16 -42.23 41.81
CA GLY A 1137 -11.90 -41.83 43.01
C GLY A 1137 -12.43 -43.04 43.79
N ASP A 1138 -12.93 -42.80 45.00
CA ASP A 1138 -13.49 -43.87 45.83
C ASP A 1138 -14.92 -44.28 45.40
N LEU A 1139 -15.65 -43.38 44.73
CA LEU A 1139 -17.01 -43.55 44.21
C LEU A 1139 -17.03 -43.86 42.70
N GLY A 1140 -15.88 -43.80 42.02
CA GLY A 1140 -15.74 -44.21 40.63
C GLY A 1140 -14.45 -43.75 39.94
N GLU A 1141 -14.28 -44.17 38.69
CA GLU A 1141 -13.20 -43.74 37.80
C GLU A 1141 -13.68 -42.57 36.92
N TYR A 1142 -12.94 -41.48 36.90
CA TYR A 1142 -13.29 -40.25 36.19
C TYR A 1142 -12.20 -39.84 35.20
N SER A 1143 -12.57 -39.05 34.19
CA SER A 1143 -11.66 -38.41 33.24
C SER A 1143 -12.07 -36.97 33.01
N VAL A 1144 -11.17 -36.02 33.30
CA VAL A 1144 -11.40 -34.59 33.10
C VAL A 1144 -10.63 -34.13 31.85
N HIS A 1145 -11.33 -33.59 30.85
CA HIS A 1145 -10.72 -33.09 29.64
C HIS A 1145 -10.02 -31.73 29.90
N LEU A 1146 -8.73 -31.63 29.61
CA LEU A 1146 -7.90 -30.45 29.94
C LEU A 1146 -8.15 -29.23 29.04
N GLY A 1147 -8.80 -29.42 27.88
CA GLY A 1147 -9.32 -28.34 27.03
C GLY A 1147 -10.70 -27.82 27.48
N SER A 1148 -11.75 -28.62 27.32
CA SER A 1148 -13.13 -28.24 27.63
C SER A 1148 -13.51 -28.22 29.12
N GLY A 1149 -12.74 -28.87 30.01
CA GLY A 1149 -13.11 -29.07 31.41
C GLY A 1149 -14.30 -30.00 31.63
N MET A 1150 -14.73 -30.73 30.61
CA MET A 1150 -15.78 -31.74 30.73
C MET A 1150 -15.29 -32.93 31.56
N VAL A 1151 -16.16 -33.48 32.41
CA VAL A 1151 -15.85 -34.65 33.24
C VAL A 1151 -16.63 -35.84 32.72
N TYR A 1152 -15.97 -36.97 32.60
CA TYR A 1152 -16.57 -38.24 32.21
C TYR A 1152 -16.41 -39.24 33.35
N LYS A 1153 -17.44 -40.03 33.64
CA LYS A 1153 -17.33 -41.23 34.48
C LYS A 1153 -17.20 -42.45 33.58
N GLN A 1154 -16.24 -43.31 33.86
CA GLN A 1154 -16.01 -44.51 33.07
C GLN A 1154 -17.28 -45.38 33.02
N ALA A 1155 -17.62 -45.88 31.82
CA ALA A 1155 -18.84 -46.63 31.52
C ALA A 1155 -20.20 -45.91 31.73
N PHE A 1156 -20.23 -44.63 32.14
CA PHE A 1156 -21.46 -43.86 32.37
C PHE A 1156 -21.58 -42.59 31.51
N GLY A 1157 -20.48 -42.05 30.97
CA GLY A 1157 -20.49 -40.88 30.08
C GLY A 1157 -20.24 -39.56 30.80
N ALA A 1158 -20.64 -38.45 30.17
CA ALA A 1158 -20.35 -37.10 30.66
C ALA A 1158 -21.18 -36.72 31.91
N LEU A 1159 -20.54 -36.07 32.88
CA LEU A 1159 -21.18 -35.51 34.08
C LEU A 1159 -21.51 -34.03 33.86
N TYR A 1160 -22.74 -33.64 34.19
CA TYR A 1160 -23.20 -32.26 34.10
C TYR A 1160 -22.90 -31.52 35.40
N ILE A 1161 -21.83 -30.72 35.37
CA ILE A 1161 -21.34 -29.95 36.51
C ILE A 1161 -21.32 -28.48 36.10
N ILE A 1162 -22.23 -27.70 36.67
CA ILE A 1162 -22.34 -26.27 36.40
C ILE A 1162 -21.13 -25.54 37.00
N PRO A 1163 -20.29 -24.87 36.19
CA PRO A 1163 -19.15 -24.14 36.72
C PRO A 1163 -19.62 -22.85 37.40
N VAL A 1164 -19.29 -22.68 38.69
CA VAL A 1164 -19.52 -21.41 39.40
C VAL A 1164 -18.21 -20.64 39.44
N HIS A 1165 -17.87 -19.95 38.34
CA HIS A 1165 -16.55 -19.31 38.16
C HIS A 1165 -16.17 -18.33 39.29
N SER A 1166 -17.14 -17.70 39.95
CA SER A 1166 -16.90 -16.81 41.09
C SER A 1166 -16.50 -17.52 42.38
N GLN A 1167 -16.90 -18.78 42.58
CA GLN A 1167 -16.61 -19.55 43.80
C GLN A 1167 -15.19 -20.13 43.86
N HIS A 1168 -14.53 -20.28 42.70
CA HIS A 1168 -13.20 -20.88 42.58
C HIS A 1168 -12.07 -19.84 42.51
N ARG A 1169 -12.37 -18.57 42.20
CA ARG A 1169 -11.39 -17.47 42.19
C ARG A 1169 -10.68 -17.33 43.55
N GLY A 1170 -9.36 -17.46 43.55
CA GLY A 1170 -8.50 -17.24 44.71
C GLY A 1170 -8.42 -18.41 45.72
N LYS A 1171 -9.14 -19.52 45.51
CA LYS A 1171 -9.05 -20.71 46.39
C LYS A 1171 -7.94 -21.70 45.98
N ILE A 1172 -7.57 -21.72 44.71
CA ILE A 1172 -6.54 -22.58 44.15
C ILE A 1172 -5.35 -21.71 43.71
N PHE A 1173 -4.13 -22.16 44.01
CA PHE A 1173 -2.92 -21.47 43.60
C PHE A 1173 -2.71 -21.63 42.09
N LEU A 1174 -2.63 -20.50 41.38
CA LEU A 1174 -2.11 -20.42 40.02
C LEU A 1174 -0.74 -19.72 40.06
N PRO A 1175 0.24 -20.17 39.27
CA PRO A 1175 1.61 -19.64 39.28
C PRO A 1175 1.75 -18.29 38.57
N PHE A 1176 0.66 -17.60 38.26
CA PHE A 1176 0.63 -16.27 37.65
C PHE A 1176 -0.57 -15.45 38.12
N ILE A 1177 -0.48 -14.13 37.97
CA ILE A 1177 -1.48 -13.17 38.48
C ILE A 1177 -2.70 -13.04 37.55
N ASP A 1178 -2.55 -13.29 36.25
CA ASP A 1178 -3.65 -13.21 35.29
C ASP A 1178 -4.77 -14.20 35.62
N ASP A 1179 -6.01 -13.75 35.50
CA ASP A 1179 -7.19 -14.59 35.72
C ASP A 1179 -7.30 -15.59 34.56
N ASP A 1180 -7.20 -16.88 34.86
CA ASP A 1180 -7.50 -17.97 33.92
C ASP A 1180 -8.65 -18.81 34.52
N PRO A 1181 -9.90 -18.34 34.37
CA PRO A 1181 -11.06 -18.99 34.99
C PRO A 1181 -11.23 -20.44 34.55
N LYS A 1182 -10.80 -20.79 33.34
CA LYS A 1182 -10.96 -22.13 32.78
C LYS A 1182 -9.96 -23.10 33.38
N THR A 1183 -8.70 -22.71 33.48
CA THR A 1183 -7.67 -23.50 34.18
C THR A 1183 -8.02 -23.71 35.65
N ALA A 1184 -8.56 -22.67 36.33
CA ALA A 1184 -9.03 -22.77 37.70
C ALA A 1184 -10.23 -23.73 37.86
N GLU A 1185 -11.18 -23.70 36.92
CA GLU A 1185 -12.32 -24.63 36.86
C GLU A 1185 -11.83 -26.09 36.74
N ILE A 1186 -10.93 -26.36 35.79
CA ILE A 1186 -10.38 -27.71 35.54
C ILE A 1186 -9.69 -28.25 36.79
N LEU A 1187 -8.80 -27.46 37.39
CA LEU A 1187 -8.13 -27.83 38.64
C LEU A 1187 -9.14 -28.12 39.75
N SER A 1188 -10.16 -27.28 39.92
CA SER A 1188 -11.16 -27.50 40.95
C SER A 1188 -11.96 -28.78 40.73
N LYS A 1189 -12.28 -29.14 39.48
CA LYS A 1189 -12.95 -30.41 39.15
C LYS A 1189 -12.05 -31.59 39.47
N ILE A 1190 -10.76 -31.52 39.11
CA ILE A 1190 -9.79 -32.58 39.42
C ILE A 1190 -9.69 -32.80 40.93
N VAL A 1191 -9.53 -31.73 41.71
CA VAL A 1191 -9.49 -31.81 43.19
C VAL A 1191 -10.79 -32.40 43.75
N MET A 1192 -11.94 -31.97 43.24
CA MET A 1192 -13.25 -32.43 43.70
C MET A 1192 -13.44 -33.93 43.50
N PHE A 1193 -13.01 -34.48 42.36
CA PHE A 1193 -13.14 -35.92 42.06
C PHE A 1193 -12.00 -36.77 42.62
N ALA A 1194 -10.81 -36.19 42.81
CA ALA A 1194 -9.72 -36.88 43.52
C ALA A 1194 -10.11 -37.16 44.98
N GLU A 1195 -10.99 -36.33 45.56
CA GLU A 1195 -11.56 -36.50 46.91
C GLU A 1195 -13.09 -36.67 46.86
N ASP A 1196 -13.60 -37.50 45.97
CA ASP A 1196 -15.04 -37.63 45.69
C ASP A 1196 -15.94 -37.97 46.90
N LYS A 1197 -15.41 -38.64 47.95
CA LYS A 1197 -16.09 -38.83 49.24
C LYS A 1197 -16.49 -37.52 49.93
N LYS A 1198 -15.80 -36.41 49.66
CA LYS A 1198 -16.09 -35.10 50.26
C LYS A 1198 -17.18 -34.33 49.51
N ILE A 1199 -17.63 -34.83 48.35
CA ILE A 1199 -18.71 -34.20 47.58
C ILE A 1199 -20.01 -34.30 48.38
N LYS A 1200 -20.61 -33.15 48.70
CA LYS A 1200 -21.89 -33.05 49.42
C LYS A 1200 -23.06 -32.63 48.54
N ASP A 1201 -22.78 -32.19 47.31
CA ASP A 1201 -23.81 -31.72 46.39
C ASP A 1201 -24.70 -32.90 45.95
N PRO A 1202 -26.01 -32.90 46.30
CA PRO A 1202 -26.91 -34.00 45.95
C PRO A 1202 -27.05 -34.21 44.44
N SER A 1203 -26.90 -33.14 43.64
CA SER A 1203 -27.04 -33.21 42.18
C SER A 1203 -25.85 -33.89 41.52
N ILE A 1204 -24.64 -33.72 42.07
CA ILE A 1204 -23.42 -34.41 41.61
C ILE A 1204 -23.43 -35.85 42.15
N LEU A 1205 -23.77 -36.05 43.43
CA LEU A 1205 -23.85 -37.38 44.04
C LEU A 1205 -24.82 -38.32 43.32
N LYS A 1206 -25.96 -37.79 42.84
CA LYS A 1206 -26.94 -38.56 42.05
C LYS A 1206 -26.41 -38.98 40.66
N GLN A 1207 -25.43 -38.26 40.10
CA GLN A 1207 -24.82 -38.60 38.83
C GLN A 1207 -23.66 -39.60 38.97
N ILE A 1208 -23.04 -39.68 40.16
CA ILE A 1208 -21.89 -40.56 40.41
C ILE A 1208 -22.19 -41.81 41.24
N LYS A 1209 -23.29 -41.86 42.00
CA LYS A 1209 -23.81 -43.09 42.62
C LYS A 1209 -24.82 -43.74 41.68
#